data_AF-A0A7V4P0W3-F1
#
_entry.id   AF-A0A7V4P0W3-F1
#
_cell.length_a   1.000
_cell.length_b   1.000
_cell.length_c   1.000
_cell.angle_alpha   90.00
_cell.angle_beta   90.00
_cell.angle_gamma   90.00
#
_symmetry.space_group_name_H-M   'P 1'
#
loop_
_entity.id
_entity.type
_entity.pdbx_description
1 polymer ?
#
loop_
_entity_poly.entity_id
_entity_poly.type
_entity_poly.pdbx_seq_one_letter_code
_entity_poly.pdbx_strand_id
1 'polypeptide(L)'
;MFASHRRLTALSCSLLAAVTAAWLVPGTASARPNIRTSFFAEYPSAVGSVIDTVPSRPAHCGVCHYSFTGGGTRNPYGQRLAEVLPGYPNTDAGRRQAIRFIQNEDNDTDGFTTLTEVTDITTYSNTPTFPGLTPANVGNVSNVNVSEIQGHLVPTTGVDTTPPSVTVISPNGGQTATGNAALLVQWTATDASGVASVDIALSDDNGANYKPLVRGLPNSGSFTVFVPNRPTTTARIRVSATDNVGNVGHDASDAAFTVVAPAGGIAPSTLRDFDLPGTQPLAGASLSSPDACASCHGNYDASVEPSFNWQGSMMAHASRDPLFEACMAIANQDAPDSGDLCLRCHIPAGWLDGRSVPTSGSQILPADRHGVSCDLCHRLVDPIADPANPAEDAAILAALSAVPADFGNGMFVVDPTGARRGPFSDASLGHPALYSPFHREAALCGTCHDVSNPAFTHSNGSYPPNAFDTPPASTSSAALMPIERTYSEWLHSDYASPTGVYAPALGGNRAYVGACQDCHLRAVTGAGCNIPGAPTRTLLPLHDMTGGSTWLASLLPTLYPGQVSAPAIAAGITRARYMLQNAATLTAEQQAAVLRITVTNESGHKLPTGYPEGRRMWLHVRFFDAADTLIGESGAYDASTGVLASDPQMVVYEAKPGLDTDVAGLVGEPPGPSFHFVLNNRIYKDNRIPPRGFTNAGFAQFGGAPVGHSYADGQYWDTADYTIPPAARSATVTLYYQSTSKEYVEFLRDRNTTNTKGQELYDLWNNNGKCPPELMETVSLALTPVPVPGDIDGDYDVDADDELLFLAVILGLDATPEYVQRADLNRDGLANGLDIRPFVSLRY
;
A
#
# COMPACT_ATOMS: atom_id res chain seq x y z
N MET A 1 74.75 38.26 43.51
CA MET A 1 75.14 38.08 44.92
C MET A 1 74.50 36.77 45.40
N PHE A 2 75.34 35.76 45.70
CA PHE A 2 75.12 34.50 46.46
C PHE A 2 73.87 33.61 46.34
N ALA A 3 74.15 32.31 46.11
CA ALA A 3 73.60 31.10 46.78
C ALA A 3 72.10 30.77 46.62
N SER A 4 71.62 29.53 46.72
CA SER A 4 72.14 28.15 46.72
C SER A 4 70.92 27.20 46.71
N HIS A 5 71.12 26.00 46.16
CA HIS A 5 70.62 24.71 46.62
C HIS A 5 69.16 24.42 47.04
N ARG A 6 68.65 23.38 46.33
CA ARG A 6 68.13 22.08 46.83
C ARG A 6 66.61 21.85 46.93
N ARG A 7 66.23 20.79 46.19
CA ARG A 7 65.45 19.59 46.55
C ARG A 7 63.90 19.63 46.48
N LEU A 8 63.45 18.72 45.61
CA LEU A 8 62.42 17.67 45.80
C LEU A 8 60.93 18.01 45.76
N THR A 9 60.22 17.05 45.15
CA THR A 9 58.83 16.60 45.31
C THR A 9 57.68 17.32 44.59
N ALA A 10 57.10 16.53 43.66
CA ALA A 10 55.70 16.13 43.56
C ALA A 10 54.61 17.12 43.11
N LEU A 11 53.96 16.66 42.02
CA LEU A 11 52.54 16.74 41.63
C LEU A 11 51.88 18.11 41.36
N SER A 12 51.59 18.28 40.06
CA SER A 12 50.28 18.57 39.45
C SER A 12 49.53 19.85 39.84
N CYS A 13 49.39 20.79 38.90
CA CYS A 13 48.09 21.16 38.30
C CYS A 13 48.16 22.41 37.38
N SER A 14 47.49 22.27 36.23
CA SER A 14 46.61 23.26 35.59
C SER A 14 47.17 24.47 34.82
N LEU A 15 46.88 24.44 33.50
CA LEU A 15 46.32 25.51 32.63
C LEU A 15 47.09 26.84 32.52
N LEU A 16 47.24 27.52 31.37
CA LEU A 16 46.85 27.37 29.96
C LEU A 16 47.60 28.48 29.17
N ALA A 17 47.54 28.42 27.82
CA ALA A 17 47.85 29.48 26.84
C ALA A 17 49.34 29.66 26.44
N ALA A 18 49.75 29.73 25.18
CA ALA A 18 49.03 29.82 23.91
C ALA A 18 49.97 29.45 22.73
N VAL A 19 49.39 28.74 21.76
CA VAL A 19 49.66 28.84 20.31
C VAL A 19 51.04 28.43 19.79
N THR A 20 51.12 27.19 19.30
CA THR A 20 51.55 26.93 17.92
C THR A 20 50.55 25.97 17.28
N ALA A 21 49.67 26.52 16.45
CA ALA A 21 48.74 25.77 15.62
C ALA A 21 49.50 25.15 14.45
N ALA A 22 49.96 23.91 14.63
CA ALA A 22 50.14 22.99 13.49
C ALA A 22 48.81 22.25 13.32
N TRP A 23 48.13 22.55 12.22
CA TRP A 23 46.90 21.89 11.80
C TRP A 23 47.15 20.39 11.62
N LEU A 24 46.72 19.58 12.59
CA LEU A 24 46.41 18.18 12.35
C LEU A 24 45.00 18.13 11.77
N VAL A 25 44.93 18.22 10.44
CA VAL A 25 43.76 17.74 9.70
C VAL A 25 43.62 16.26 10.07
N PRO A 26 42.49 15.79 10.64
CA PRO A 26 42.24 14.36 10.69
C PRO A 26 42.14 13.93 9.22
N GLY A 27 43.15 13.19 8.76
CA GLY A 27 43.13 12.65 7.41
C GLY A 27 41.81 11.91 7.22
N THR A 28 41.04 12.31 6.21
CA THR A 28 39.92 11.54 5.73
C THR A 28 40.43 10.12 5.50
N ALA A 29 39.92 9.15 6.27
CA ALA A 29 40.25 7.76 6.08
C ALA A 29 39.78 7.38 4.67
N SER A 30 40.69 7.39 3.70
CA SER A 30 40.44 6.88 2.36
C SER A 30 39.95 5.45 2.50
N ALA A 31 38.75 5.16 2.01
CA ALA A 31 38.21 3.81 1.99
C ALA A 31 39.24 2.89 1.31
N ARG A 32 39.73 1.88 2.05
CA ARG A 32 40.78 0.98 1.52
C ARG A 32 40.15 0.09 0.43
N PRO A 33 40.63 0.12 -0.82
CA PRO A 33 39.99 -0.64 -1.89
C PRO A 33 40.27 -2.16 -1.81
N ASN A 34 39.21 -2.94 -2.03
CA ASN A 34 39.12 -4.36 -2.40
C ASN A 34 39.89 -5.41 -1.55
N ILE A 35 39.49 -5.58 -0.28
CA ILE A 35 39.97 -6.68 0.59
C ILE A 35 39.68 -8.06 0.00
N ARG A 36 38.56 -8.24 -0.71
CA ARG A 36 38.19 -9.49 -1.36
C ARG A 36 39.26 -9.95 -2.37
N THR A 37 39.73 -9.04 -3.22
CA THR A 37 40.80 -9.35 -4.19
C THR A 37 42.09 -9.75 -3.47
N SER A 38 42.48 -9.03 -2.43
CA SER A 38 43.67 -9.36 -1.64
C SER A 38 43.53 -10.71 -0.93
N PHE A 39 42.33 -11.08 -0.48
CA PHE A 39 42.03 -12.39 0.13
C PHE A 39 42.22 -13.54 -0.85
N PHE A 40 41.61 -13.49 -2.03
CA PHE A 40 41.78 -14.56 -3.04
C PHE A 40 43.17 -14.59 -3.67
N ALA A 41 43.86 -13.45 -3.72
CA ALA A 41 45.28 -13.41 -4.10
C ALA A 41 46.18 -14.05 -3.02
N GLU A 42 45.74 -14.06 -1.76
CA GLU A 42 46.44 -14.71 -0.66
C GLU A 42 46.11 -16.19 -0.54
N TYR A 43 44.88 -16.57 -0.84
CA TYR A 43 44.41 -17.95 -0.82
C TYR A 43 43.92 -18.39 -2.22
N PRO A 44 44.83 -18.72 -3.16
CA PRO A 44 44.43 -19.14 -4.50
C PRO A 44 43.55 -20.40 -4.53
N SER A 45 43.66 -21.28 -3.53
CA SER A 45 42.80 -22.47 -3.37
C SER A 45 41.33 -22.14 -3.10
N ALA A 46 41.04 -20.90 -2.68
CA ALA A 46 39.69 -20.42 -2.44
C ALA A 46 38.97 -19.94 -3.70
N VAL A 47 39.68 -19.74 -4.81
CA VAL A 47 39.08 -19.24 -6.05
C VAL A 47 38.20 -20.32 -6.67
N GLY A 48 36.96 -19.95 -7.02
CA GLY A 48 35.96 -20.87 -7.59
C GLY A 48 35.28 -21.81 -6.59
N SER A 49 35.58 -21.71 -5.28
CA SER A 49 34.84 -22.42 -4.24
C SER A 49 33.61 -21.63 -3.78
N VAL A 50 32.82 -22.17 -2.85
CA VAL A 50 31.60 -21.51 -2.34
C VAL A 50 31.87 -20.09 -1.83
N ILE A 51 33.02 -19.86 -1.18
CA ILE A 51 33.37 -18.55 -0.59
C ILE A 51 33.65 -17.49 -1.68
N ASP A 52 33.96 -17.95 -2.90
CA ASP A 52 34.07 -17.11 -4.10
C ASP A 52 32.74 -17.00 -4.86
N THR A 53 32.00 -18.10 -5.03
CA THR A 53 30.89 -18.16 -6.00
C THR A 53 29.54 -17.70 -5.46
N VAL A 54 29.33 -17.64 -4.15
CA VAL A 54 28.03 -17.16 -3.61
C VAL A 54 27.83 -15.67 -3.88
N PRO A 55 26.59 -15.22 -4.15
CA PRO A 55 26.29 -13.83 -4.48
C PRO A 55 26.85 -12.85 -3.45
N SER A 56 27.86 -12.07 -3.84
CA SER A 56 28.50 -11.09 -2.97
C SER A 56 28.96 -9.86 -3.75
N ARG A 57 29.15 -8.73 -3.06
CA ARG A 57 29.65 -7.52 -3.73
C ARG A 57 31.12 -7.69 -4.14
N PRO A 58 31.55 -7.25 -5.34
CA PRO A 58 32.92 -7.43 -5.84
C PRO A 58 34.04 -6.84 -4.96
N ALA A 59 33.72 -5.90 -4.06
CA ALA A 59 34.69 -5.25 -3.16
C ALA A 59 34.67 -5.77 -1.71
N HIS A 60 33.58 -6.41 -1.28
CA HIS A 60 33.32 -6.86 0.09
C HIS A 60 32.41 -8.10 0.06
N CYS A 61 32.84 -9.20 0.66
CA CYS A 61 32.09 -10.45 0.72
C CYS A 61 31.90 -10.94 2.15
N GLY A 62 31.12 -12.01 2.28
CA GLY A 62 30.79 -12.68 3.55
C GLY A 62 31.98 -13.16 4.39
N VAL A 63 33.20 -13.08 3.84
CA VAL A 63 34.44 -13.36 4.56
C VAL A 63 34.68 -12.35 5.69
N CYS A 64 34.35 -11.07 5.53
CA CYS A 64 34.63 -10.04 6.55
C CYS A 64 33.37 -9.46 7.25
N HIS A 65 32.19 -9.72 6.71
CA HIS A 65 30.94 -9.12 7.18
C HIS A 65 29.84 -10.17 7.20
N TYR A 66 28.89 -10.04 8.13
CA TYR A 66 27.69 -10.87 8.11
C TYR A 66 26.79 -10.57 6.88
N SER A 67 26.84 -9.34 6.35
CA SER A 67 26.14 -8.99 5.10
C SER A 67 27.01 -9.30 3.88
N PHE A 68 26.55 -10.20 3.02
CA PHE A 68 27.29 -10.61 1.81
C PHE A 68 27.28 -9.54 0.70
N THR A 69 26.41 -8.53 0.81
CA THR A 69 26.42 -7.33 -0.05
C THR A 69 27.40 -6.25 0.41
N GLY A 70 28.19 -6.49 1.47
CA GLY A 70 29.21 -5.57 1.95
C GLY A 70 28.65 -4.36 2.72
N GLY A 71 29.27 -4.07 3.87
CA GLY A 71 28.77 -3.10 4.85
C GLY A 71 28.14 -3.77 6.08
N GLY A 72 27.86 -2.99 7.12
CA GLY A 72 27.29 -3.50 8.37
C GLY A 72 28.30 -4.17 9.32
N THR A 73 27.78 -4.87 10.33
CA THR A 73 28.56 -5.52 11.39
C THR A 73 29.57 -6.51 10.81
N ARG A 74 30.82 -6.41 11.26
CA ARG A 74 31.89 -7.34 10.87
C ARG A 74 31.70 -8.66 11.62
N ASN A 75 32.01 -9.76 10.94
CA ASN A 75 32.19 -11.04 11.63
C ASN A 75 33.54 -11.03 12.39
N PRO A 76 33.82 -12.00 13.27
CA PRO A 76 35.05 -12.00 14.07
C PRO A 76 36.35 -11.91 13.23
N TYR A 77 36.42 -12.60 12.09
CA TYR A 77 37.53 -12.45 11.14
C TYR A 77 37.71 -11.02 10.64
N GLY A 78 36.62 -10.41 10.15
CA GLY A 78 36.63 -9.05 9.63
C GLY A 78 36.96 -8.03 10.72
N GLN A 79 36.49 -8.24 11.94
CA GLN A 79 36.83 -7.41 13.09
C GLN A 79 38.32 -7.47 13.38
N ARG A 80 38.89 -8.67 13.46
CA ARG A 80 40.32 -8.86 13.68
C ARG A 80 41.14 -8.22 12.56
N LEU A 81 40.77 -8.45 11.31
CA LEU A 81 41.44 -7.88 10.16
C LEU A 81 41.42 -6.34 10.22
N ALA A 82 40.31 -5.74 10.65
CA ALA A 82 40.19 -4.29 10.83
C ALA A 82 41.14 -3.71 11.89
N GLU A 83 41.45 -4.47 12.95
CA GLU A 83 42.39 -4.05 14.01
C GLU A 83 43.84 -4.02 13.54
N VAL A 84 44.25 -5.00 12.73
CA VAL A 84 45.64 -5.13 12.28
C VAL A 84 45.94 -4.28 11.04
N LEU A 85 44.94 -4.04 10.18
CA LEU A 85 45.09 -3.30 8.93
C LEU A 85 45.79 -1.94 9.05
N PRO A 86 45.53 -1.09 10.08
CA PRO A 86 46.26 0.17 10.29
C PRO A 86 47.78 0.02 10.39
N GLY A 87 48.30 -1.13 10.82
CA GLY A 87 49.73 -1.42 10.91
C GLY A 87 50.43 -1.70 9.58
N TYR A 88 49.69 -1.81 8.46
CA TYR A 88 50.23 -2.14 7.15
C TYR A 88 49.99 -1.02 6.12
N PRO A 89 50.90 -0.84 5.13
CA PRO A 89 50.71 0.11 4.04
C PRO A 89 49.40 -0.14 3.28
N ASN A 90 48.69 0.92 2.87
CA ASN A 90 47.45 0.81 2.11
C ASN A 90 47.70 0.47 0.62
N THR A 91 48.29 -0.70 0.38
CA THR A 91 48.57 -1.29 -0.93
C THR A 91 48.07 -2.74 -0.94
N ASP A 92 47.96 -3.37 -2.10
CA ASP A 92 47.59 -4.80 -2.17
C ASP A 92 48.54 -5.68 -1.37
N ALA A 93 49.85 -5.46 -1.51
CA ALA A 93 50.88 -6.16 -0.74
C ALA A 93 50.71 -5.97 0.78
N GLY A 94 50.38 -4.76 1.24
CA GLY A 94 50.14 -4.50 2.66
C GLY A 94 48.86 -5.15 3.19
N ARG A 95 47.78 -5.21 2.39
CA ARG A 95 46.55 -5.93 2.76
C ARG A 95 46.78 -7.44 2.83
N ARG A 96 47.52 -8.00 1.87
CA ARG A 96 47.93 -9.42 1.90
C ARG A 96 48.79 -9.75 3.10
N GLN A 97 49.72 -8.85 3.47
CA GLN A 97 50.50 -9.01 4.71
C GLN A 97 49.61 -9.00 5.96
N ALA A 98 48.60 -8.13 6.02
CA ALA A 98 47.63 -8.13 7.12
C ALA A 98 46.82 -9.44 7.20
N ILE A 99 46.39 -9.98 6.06
CA ILE A 99 45.68 -11.26 5.97
C ILE A 99 46.59 -12.42 6.42
N ARG A 100 47.84 -12.46 5.94
CA ARG A 100 48.84 -13.45 6.40
C ARG A 100 49.15 -13.36 7.88
N PHE A 101 49.14 -12.14 8.44
CA PHE A 101 49.47 -11.93 9.83
C PHE A 101 48.48 -12.63 10.76
N ILE A 102 47.20 -12.63 10.41
CA ILE A 102 46.12 -13.25 11.20
C ILE A 102 45.81 -14.70 10.78
N GLN A 103 46.49 -15.26 9.77
CA GLN A 103 46.11 -16.55 9.18
C GLN A 103 46.21 -17.73 10.16
N ASN A 104 47.05 -17.62 11.20
CA ASN A 104 47.22 -18.66 12.22
C ASN A 104 46.41 -18.37 13.49
N GLU A 105 45.53 -17.38 13.44
CA GLU A 105 44.61 -17.05 14.53
C GLU A 105 43.26 -17.75 14.28
N ASP A 106 42.65 -18.22 15.35
CA ASP A 106 41.26 -18.68 15.40
C ASP A 106 40.44 -17.50 15.95
N ASN A 107 39.74 -16.81 15.06
CA ASN A 107 39.14 -15.50 15.35
C ASN A 107 37.71 -15.59 15.85
N ASP A 108 37.01 -16.66 15.49
CA ASP A 108 35.63 -16.94 15.86
C ASP A 108 35.49 -18.10 16.86
N THR A 109 36.62 -18.62 17.34
CA THR A 109 36.74 -19.60 18.43
C THR A 109 36.10 -20.95 18.09
N ASP A 110 36.13 -21.33 16.81
CA ASP A 110 35.58 -22.58 16.31
C ASP A 110 36.59 -23.75 16.39
N GLY A 111 37.83 -23.47 16.79
CA GLY A 111 38.92 -24.43 16.93
C GLY A 111 39.83 -24.53 15.71
N PHE A 112 39.58 -23.77 14.64
CA PHE A 112 40.34 -23.78 13.41
C PHE A 112 40.96 -22.41 13.12
N THR A 113 42.18 -22.43 12.59
CA THR A 113 42.81 -21.19 12.13
C THR A 113 42.29 -20.84 10.75
N THR A 114 42.24 -19.54 10.42
CA THR A 114 41.89 -19.09 9.06
C THR A 114 42.66 -19.84 7.96
N LEU A 115 43.95 -20.14 8.19
CA LEU A 115 44.75 -20.90 7.24
C LEU A 115 44.20 -22.32 7.04
N THR A 116 43.80 -23.00 8.10
CA THR A 116 43.19 -24.34 8.05
C THR A 116 41.86 -24.28 7.30
N GLU A 117 41.00 -23.35 7.70
CA GLU A 117 39.66 -23.15 7.15
C GLU A 117 39.66 -22.90 5.65
N VAL A 118 40.63 -22.14 5.15
CA VAL A 118 40.65 -21.72 3.75
C VAL A 118 41.48 -22.65 2.86
N THR A 119 42.44 -23.40 3.41
CA THR A 119 43.44 -24.12 2.60
C THR A 119 43.54 -25.64 2.81
N ASP A 120 43.08 -26.20 3.92
CA ASP A 120 43.18 -27.65 4.18
C ASP A 120 42.07 -28.46 3.48
N ILE A 121 42.14 -28.52 2.16
CA ILE A 121 41.26 -29.32 1.31
C ILE A 121 41.55 -30.84 1.38
N THR A 122 42.61 -31.23 2.10
CA THR A 122 43.05 -32.64 2.18
C THR A 122 42.44 -33.36 3.36
N THR A 123 42.25 -32.65 4.47
CA THR A 123 41.69 -33.19 5.71
C THR A 123 40.17 -33.00 5.75
N TYR A 124 39.68 -31.87 5.24
CA TYR A 124 38.28 -31.46 5.36
C TYR A 124 37.58 -31.42 4.00
N SER A 125 36.46 -32.13 3.89
CA SER A 125 35.73 -32.27 2.62
C SER A 125 34.98 -31.01 2.20
N ASN A 126 34.75 -30.09 3.14
CA ASN A 126 34.03 -28.84 2.91
C ASN A 126 34.91 -27.58 2.92
N THR A 127 36.24 -27.72 3.05
CA THR A 127 37.18 -26.60 2.92
C THR A 127 37.30 -26.22 1.45
N PRO A 128 37.25 -24.92 1.08
CA PRO A 128 37.28 -23.72 1.93
C PRO A 128 35.99 -23.40 2.71
N THR A 129 36.14 -23.07 4.00
CA THR A 129 35.09 -22.54 4.89
C THR A 129 35.25 -21.03 5.13
N PHE A 130 34.24 -20.38 5.72
CA PHE A 130 34.23 -18.94 5.99
C PHE A 130 34.88 -18.61 7.35
N PRO A 131 36.07 -17.98 7.41
CA PRO A 131 36.92 -17.89 8.61
C PRO A 131 36.45 -17.00 9.78
N GLY A 132 35.20 -16.60 9.75
CA GLY A 132 34.52 -15.85 10.80
C GLY A 132 33.05 -16.21 10.93
N LEU A 133 32.57 -17.26 10.26
CA LEU A 133 31.18 -17.68 10.34
C LEU A 133 31.12 -19.05 10.98
N THR A 134 30.42 -19.13 12.11
CA THR A 134 30.23 -20.37 12.85
C THR A 134 28.74 -20.69 12.93
N PRO A 135 28.35 -21.93 13.26
CA PRO A 135 26.95 -22.27 13.50
C PRO A 135 26.28 -21.38 14.56
N ALA A 136 27.06 -20.93 15.55
CA ALA A 136 26.57 -20.05 16.61
C ALA A 136 26.28 -18.63 16.14
N ASN A 137 26.89 -18.16 15.04
CA ASN A 137 26.77 -16.78 14.58
C ASN A 137 26.18 -16.64 13.17
N VAL A 138 25.97 -17.74 12.43
CA VAL A 138 25.47 -17.73 11.05
C VAL A 138 24.07 -17.12 10.93
N GLY A 139 23.27 -17.15 11.99
CA GLY A 139 21.96 -16.47 12.03
C GLY A 139 22.04 -14.93 11.88
N ASN A 140 23.22 -14.33 12.00
CA ASN A 140 23.42 -12.90 11.74
C ASN A 140 23.63 -12.59 10.25
N VAL A 141 23.81 -13.62 9.41
CA VAL A 141 24.09 -13.48 7.98
C VAL A 141 22.88 -12.90 7.24
N SER A 142 23.14 -12.00 6.29
CA SER A 142 22.11 -11.41 5.42
C SER A 142 22.58 -11.29 3.98
N ASN A 143 21.62 -11.25 3.06
CA ASN A 143 21.84 -11.14 1.60
C ASN A 143 22.56 -12.34 0.96
N VAL A 144 22.47 -13.50 1.60
CA VAL A 144 22.75 -14.84 1.04
C VAL A 144 21.85 -15.82 1.78
N ASN A 145 21.37 -16.87 1.11
CA ASN A 145 20.63 -17.91 1.82
C ASN A 145 21.60 -18.68 2.72
N VAL A 146 21.26 -18.83 4.01
CA VAL A 146 22.09 -19.61 4.94
C VAL A 146 22.30 -21.04 4.43
N SER A 147 21.31 -21.63 3.75
CA SER A 147 21.44 -22.95 3.13
C SER A 147 22.52 -23.05 2.05
N GLU A 148 22.92 -21.94 1.42
CA GLU A 148 23.99 -21.92 0.41
C GLU A 148 25.40 -21.91 1.04
N ILE A 149 25.52 -21.51 2.30
CA ILE A 149 26.80 -21.36 3.00
C ILE A 149 26.96 -22.29 4.21
N GLN A 150 25.88 -22.90 4.69
CA GLN A 150 25.86 -23.70 5.93
C GLN A 150 26.88 -24.85 5.91
N GLY A 151 27.05 -25.50 4.76
CA GLY A 151 28.01 -26.58 4.56
C GLY A 151 29.48 -26.14 4.68
N HIS A 152 29.74 -24.84 4.74
CA HIS A 152 31.07 -24.24 4.67
C HIS A 152 31.33 -23.24 5.81
N LEU A 153 30.66 -23.42 6.95
CA LEU A 153 30.89 -22.58 8.13
C LEU A 153 32.19 -22.99 8.84
N VAL A 154 32.35 -24.28 9.14
CA VAL A 154 33.47 -24.81 9.93
C VAL A 154 34.05 -26.05 9.22
N PRO A 155 35.37 -26.28 9.21
CA PRO A 155 35.96 -27.49 8.63
C PRO A 155 35.44 -28.78 9.28
N THR A 156 35.01 -29.74 8.45
CA THR A 156 34.45 -31.02 8.92
C THR A 156 35.16 -32.23 8.30
N THR A 157 35.36 -33.27 9.12
CA THR A 157 35.94 -34.56 8.67
C THR A 157 34.81 -35.59 8.51
N GLY A 158 34.58 -36.05 7.29
CA GLY A 158 33.49 -36.99 6.95
C GLY A 158 32.19 -36.28 6.57
N VAL A 159 31.42 -36.88 5.65
CA VAL A 159 30.05 -36.43 5.35
C VAL A 159 29.19 -36.90 6.52
N ASP A 160 28.78 -35.99 7.40
CA ASP A 160 27.75 -36.31 8.38
C ASP A 160 26.45 -36.60 7.61
N THR A 161 25.90 -37.80 7.82
CA THR A 161 24.65 -38.25 7.20
C THR A 161 23.55 -38.44 8.23
N THR A 162 23.81 -38.10 9.50
CA THR A 162 22.89 -38.31 10.60
C THR A 162 22.06 -37.06 10.76
N PRO A 163 20.72 -37.13 10.63
CA PRO A 163 19.89 -35.98 10.92
C PRO A 163 19.89 -35.62 12.42
N PRO A 164 19.69 -34.34 12.77
CA PRO A 164 19.54 -33.92 14.16
C PRO A 164 18.53 -34.73 14.96
N SER A 165 18.87 -35.06 16.20
CA SER A 165 17.89 -35.57 17.16
C SER A 165 17.09 -34.41 17.74
N VAL A 166 15.79 -34.38 17.48
CA VAL A 166 14.88 -33.33 17.95
C VAL A 166 13.88 -33.90 18.95
N THR A 167 13.48 -33.13 19.95
CA THR A 167 12.38 -33.46 20.87
C THR A 167 11.57 -32.22 21.18
N VAL A 168 10.26 -32.24 20.94
CA VAL A 168 9.31 -31.19 21.32
C VAL A 168 8.95 -31.36 22.79
N ILE A 169 9.27 -30.35 23.60
CA ILE A 169 9.00 -30.35 25.05
C ILE A 169 7.62 -29.74 25.34
N SER A 170 7.27 -28.66 24.63
CA SER A 170 5.99 -27.97 24.80
C SER A 170 5.63 -27.18 23.54
N PRO A 171 4.36 -27.13 23.12
CA PRO A 171 3.26 -27.97 23.60
C PRO A 171 3.48 -29.44 23.19
N ASN A 172 3.17 -30.36 24.11
CA ASN A 172 3.37 -31.80 23.90
C ASN A 172 2.09 -32.65 24.11
N GLY A 173 0.93 -32.00 24.21
CA GLY A 173 -0.38 -32.64 24.32
C GLY A 173 -1.24 -32.14 25.49
N GLY A 174 -2.55 -32.04 25.26
CA GLY A 174 -3.57 -31.69 26.26
C GLY A 174 -3.63 -30.21 26.66
N GLN A 175 -2.73 -29.36 26.16
CA GLN A 175 -2.78 -27.92 26.42
C GLN A 175 -3.98 -27.27 25.70
N THR A 176 -4.30 -26.04 26.10
CA THR A 176 -5.19 -25.16 25.31
C THR A 176 -4.43 -23.88 25.01
N ALA A 177 -4.38 -23.52 23.73
CA ALA A 177 -3.86 -22.26 23.24
C ALA A 177 -5.01 -21.42 22.66
N THR A 178 -4.85 -20.11 22.68
CA THR A 178 -5.83 -19.18 22.11
C THR A 178 -5.27 -18.61 20.80
N GLY A 179 -6.08 -18.57 19.75
CA GLY A 179 -5.75 -17.89 18.51
C GLY A 179 -5.34 -16.43 18.77
N ASN A 180 -4.42 -15.92 17.97
CA ASN A 180 -3.79 -14.61 18.11
C ASN A 180 -3.00 -14.38 19.41
N ALA A 181 -2.91 -15.37 20.30
CA ALA A 181 -2.08 -15.28 21.51
C ALA A 181 -0.68 -15.83 21.27
N ALA A 182 0.27 -15.32 22.07
CA ALA A 182 1.61 -15.85 22.15
C ALA A 182 1.61 -17.26 22.76
N LEU A 183 2.37 -18.18 22.17
CA LEU A 183 2.60 -19.55 22.63
C LEU A 183 4.10 -19.80 22.67
N LEU A 184 4.61 -20.18 23.85
CA LEU A 184 6.00 -20.60 23.99
C LEU A 184 6.16 -22.03 23.50
N VAL A 185 6.96 -22.22 22.46
CA VAL A 185 7.40 -23.53 21.96
C VAL A 185 8.78 -23.82 22.54
N GLN A 186 8.96 -25.02 23.08
CA GLN A 186 10.22 -25.47 23.68
C GLN A 186 10.64 -26.80 23.08
N TRP A 187 11.93 -26.97 22.83
CA TRP A 187 12.49 -28.17 22.23
C TRP A 187 13.93 -28.42 22.68
N THR A 188 14.42 -29.63 22.44
CA THR A 188 15.85 -29.93 22.36
C THR A 188 16.18 -30.35 20.94
N ALA A 189 17.29 -29.85 20.39
CA ALA A 189 17.83 -30.31 19.13
C ALA A 189 19.35 -30.44 19.27
N THR A 190 19.89 -31.62 18.95
CA THR A 190 21.32 -31.89 19.02
C THR A 190 21.76 -32.69 17.83
N ASP A 191 22.93 -32.34 17.31
CA ASP A 191 23.60 -33.08 16.25
C ASP A 191 25.12 -33.02 16.47
N ALA A 192 25.85 -34.02 15.95
CA ALA A 192 27.30 -34.10 16.08
C ALA A 192 28.01 -33.00 15.27
N SER A 193 27.47 -32.66 14.08
CA SER A 193 27.95 -31.54 13.27
C SER A 193 27.41 -30.18 13.76
N GLY A 194 26.45 -30.17 14.70
CA GLY A 194 25.79 -28.98 15.22
C GLY A 194 24.51 -28.63 14.44
N VAL A 195 23.62 -27.85 15.06
CA VAL A 195 22.33 -27.46 14.47
C VAL A 195 22.44 -26.06 13.86
N ALA A 196 22.22 -25.96 12.54
CA ALA A 196 22.28 -24.73 11.78
C ALA A 196 21.00 -23.90 11.92
N SER A 197 19.83 -24.53 11.86
CA SER A 197 18.55 -23.84 11.89
C SER A 197 17.42 -24.68 12.47
N VAL A 198 16.38 -24.00 12.96
CA VAL A 198 15.15 -24.60 13.48
C VAL A 198 13.93 -23.95 12.85
N ASP A 199 13.01 -24.77 12.36
CA ASP A 199 11.69 -24.38 11.85
C ASP A 199 10.60 -24.86 12.82
N ILE A 200 9.55 -24.06 12.99
CA ILE A 200 8.37 -24.41 13.81
C ILE A 200 7.14 -24.35 12.91
N ALA A 201 6.33 -25.41 12.93
CA ALA A 201 5.10 -25.51 12.17
C ALA A 201 3.93 -26.01 13.03
N LEU A 202 2.72 -25.59 12.69
CA LEU A 202 1.46 -25.99 13.32
C LEU A 202 0.66 -26.86 12.36
N SER A 203 0.16 -27.98 12.86
CA SER A 203 -0.90 -28.76 12.23
C SER A 203 -2.22 -28.44 12.92
N ASP A 204 -3.27 -28.28 12.12
CA ASP A 204 -4.67 -28.17 12.56
C ASP A 204 -5.49 -29.45 12.26
N ASP A 205 -4.83 -30.52 11.80
CA ASP A 205 -5.41 -31.77 11.29
C ASP A 205 -4.69 -33.04 11.82
N ASN A 206 -4.31 -33.01 13.09
CA ASN A 206 -3.67 -34.12 13.81
C ASN A 206 -2.32 -34.61 13.24
N GLY A 207 -1.60 -33.73 12.54
CA GLY A 207 -0.27 -33.99 11.98
C GLY A 207 -0.27 -34.49 10.54
N ALA A 208 -1.40 -34.43 9.82
CA ALA A 208 -1.44 -34.78 8.41
C ALA A 208 -0.76 -33.69 7.56
N ASN A 209 -1.00 -32.42 7.87
CA ASN A 209 -0.36 -31.27 7.23
C ASN A 209 0.20 -30.31 8.28
N TYR A 210 1.32 -29.66 7.96
CA TYR A 210 1.99 -28.70 8.84
C TYR A 210 2.21 -27.38 8.12
N LYS A 211 1.60 -26.31 8.64
CA LYS A 211 1.75 -24.93 8.15
C LYS A 211 2.87 -24.25 8.93
N PRO A 212 3.86 -23.63 8.26
CA PRO A 212 4.95 -22.95 8.95
C PRO A 212 4.42 -21.79 9.82
N LEU A 213 4.95 -21.68 11.03
CA LEU A 213 4.76 -20.50 11.90
C LEU A 213 5.97 -19.58 11.88
N VAL A 214 7.16 -20.17 11.76
CA VAL A 214 8.43 -19.45 11.66
C VAL A 214 9.49 -20.38 11.06
N ARG A 215 10.47 -19.82 10.36
CA ARG A 215 11.57 -20.54 9.71
C ARG A 215 12.91 -19.95 10.06
N GLY A 216 13.97 -20.76 9.99
CA GLY A 216 15.35 -20.29 10.07
C GLY A 216 15.78 -19.75 11.44
N LEU A 217 15.18 -20.24 12.53
CA LEU A 217 15.56 -19.82 13.88
C LEU A 217 16.92 -20.37 14.29
N PRO A 218 17.70 -19.66 15.12
CA PRO A 218 18.81 -20.27 15.84
C PRO A 218 18.29 -21.36 16.80
N ASN A 219 19.12 -22.36 17.10
CA ASN A 219 18.79 -23.40 18.08
C ASN A 219 18.87 -22.88 19.53
N SER A 220 17.89 -22.07 19.93
CA SER A 220 17.77 -21.45 21.26
C SER A 220 17.08 -22.35 22.30
N GLY A 221 16.56 -23.51 21.89
CA GLY A 221 15.76 -24.43 22.72
C GLY A 221 14.36 -23.91 23.08
N SER A 222 14.03 -22.66 22.76
CA SER A 222 12.68 -22.12 22.87
C SER A 222 12.46 -20.89 22.00
N PHE A 223 11.22 -20.68 21.58
CA PHE A 223 10.79 -19.52 20.82
C PHE A 223 9.29 -19.27 21.04
N THR A 224 8.90 -18.00 21.08
CA THR A 224 7.49 -17.60 21.20
C THR A 224 6.91 -17.36 19.81
N VAL A 225 5.91 -18.16 19.43
CA VAL A 225 5.13 -17.97 18.21
C VAL A 225 3.77 -17.35 18.54
N PHE A 226 3.10 -16.76 17.56
CA PHE A 226 1.68 -16.40 17.68
C PHE A 226 0.84 -17.48 17.01
N VAL A 227 -0.15 -18.00 17.72
CA VAL A 227 -1.00 -19.10 17.23
C VAL A 227 -2.03 -18.52 16.26
N PRO A 228 -2.08 -18.93 14.99
CA PRO A 228 -3.12 -18.49 14.06
C PRO A 228 -4.50 -18.83 14.62
N ASN A 229 -5.49 -17.93 14.50
CA ASN A 229 -6.87 -18.24 14.88
C ASN A 229 -7.48 -19.24 13.89
N ARG A 230 -7.17 -20.52 14.09
CA ARG A 230 -7.72 -21.68 13.39
C ARG A 230 -8.14 -22.71 14.44
N PRO A 231 -9.34 -22.55 15.03
CA PRO A 231 -9.79 -23.42 16.12
C PRO A 231 -9.76 -24.90 15.73
N THR A 232 -9.27 -25.75 16.63
CA THR A 232 -9.20 -27.21 16.44
C THR A 232 -8.92 -27.90 17.77
N THR A 233 -9.35 -29.14 17.93
CA THR A 233 -9.01 -30.00 19.07
C THR A 233 -7.84 -30.94 18.77
N THR A 234 -7.29 -30.85 17.57
CA THR A 234 -6.30 -31.79 17.04
C THR A 234 -4.97 -31.10 16.69
N ALA A 235 -4.67 -29.97 17.32
CA ALA A 235 -3.47 -29.21 17.00
C ALA A 235 -2.19 -29.95 17.41
N ARG A 236 -1.15 -29.87 16.59
CA ARG A 236 0.19 -30.39 16.89
C ARG A 236 1.26 -29.41 16.44
N ILE A 237 2.31 -29.23 17.25
CA ILE A 237 3.50 -28.50 16.84
C ILE A 237 4.52 -29.50 16.31
N ARG A 238 5.20 -29.14 15.23
CA ARG A 238 6.41 -29.82 14.75
C ARG A 238 7.58 -28.86 14.80
N VAL A 239 8.69 -29.34 15.36
CA VAL A 239 9.98 -28.66 15.32
C VAL A 239 10.88 -29.46 14.40
N SER A 240 11.46 -28.80 13.41
CA SER A 240 12.41 -29.40 12.46
C SER A 240 13.75 -28.70 12.61
N ALA A 241 14.82 -29.45 12.81
CA ALA A 241 16.18 -28.92 12.91
C ALA A 241 16.99 -29.38 11.70
N THR A 242 17.73 -28.46 11.11
CA THR A 242 18.69 -28.73 10.03
C THR A 242 20.10 -28.64 10.62
N ASP A 243 20.95 -29.62 10.38
CA ASP A 243 22.35 -29.59 10.79
C ASP A 243 23.21 -28.71 9.86
N ASN A 244 24.51 -28.60 10.16
CA ASN A 244 25.43 -27.77 9.36
C ASN A 244 25.78 -28.37 7.99
N VAL A 245 25.45 -29.64 7.72
CA VAL A 245 25.69 -30.28 6.43
C VAL A 245 24.41 -30.47 5.60
N GLY A 246 23.26 -30.07 6.14
CA GLY A 246 21.96 -30.05 5.47
C GLY A 246 21.03 -31.23 5.78
N ASN A 247 21.37 -32.14 6.70
CA ASN A 247 20.43 -33.18 7.12
C ASN A 247 19.33 -32.57 8.00
N VAL A 248 18.10 -33.08 7.86
CA VAL A 248 16.92 -32.55 8.57
C VAL A 248 16.31 -33.61 9.47
N GLY A 249 16.32 -33.34 10.77
CA GLY A 249 15.62 -34.12 11.80
C GLY A 249 14.39 -33.37 12.29
N HIS A 250 13.38 -34.07 12.78
CA HIS A 250 12.19 -33.42 13.32
C HIS A 250 11.53 -34.25 14.42
N ASP A 251 10.78 -33.56 15.26
CA ASP A 251 9.85 -34.17 16.20
C ASP A 251 8.55 -33.35 16.25
N ALA A 252 7.47 -33.97 16.71
CA ALA A 252 6.17 -33.32 16.86
C ALA A 252 5.54 -33.65 18.21
N SER A 253 4.64 -32.79 18.69
CA SER A 253 3.88 -33.00 19.93
C SER A 253 3.35 -34.43 20.03
N ASP A 254 3.61 -35.13 21.14
CA ASP A 254 3.22 -36.53 21.40
C ASP A 254 1.71 -36.74 21.30
N ALA A 255 0.93 -35.78 21.76
CA ALA A 255 -0.52 -35.76 21.63
C ALA A 255 -1.04 -34.40 21.15
N ALA A 256 -2.30 -34.39 20.72
CA ALA A 256 -2.98 -33.18 20.31
C ALA A 256 -3.18 -32.20 21.48
N PHE A 257 -3.15 -30.91 21.18
CA PHE A 257 -3.64 -29.84 22.04
C PHE A 257 -4.78 -29.08 21.34
N THR A 258 -5.50 -28.25 22.09
CA THR A 258 -6.64 -27.50 21.57
C THR A 258 -6.21 -26.07 21.24
N VAL A 259 -6.62 -25.57 20.07
CA VAL A 259 -6.63 -24.13 19.73
C VAL A 259 -8.07 -23.65 19.79
N VAL A 260 -8.34 -22.61 20.58
CA VAL A 260 -9.64 -21.95 20.66
C VAL A 260 -9.58 -20.57 20.02
N ALA A 261 -10.72 -20.05 19.56
CA ALA A 261 -10.81 -18.69 19.07
C ALA A 261 -10.54 -17.67 20.20
N PRO A 262 -9.92 -16.51 19.89
CA PRO A 262 -9.82 -15.41 20.84
C PRO A 262 -11.21 -14.90 21.22
N ALA A 263 -11.32 -14.36 22.44
CA ALA A 263 -12.53 -13.65 22.85
C ALA A 263 -12.57 -12.28 22.18
N GLY A 264 -13.75 -11.85 21.71
CA GLY A 264 -13.96 -10.57 21.06
C GLY A 264 -14.65 -10.71 19.71
N GLY A 265 -14.78 -9.59 18.99
CA GLY A 265 -15.58 -9.52 17.77
C GLY A 265 -17.03 -9.18 18.06
N ILE A 266 -17.61 -8.30 17.24
CA ILE A 266 -19.07 -8.17 17.16
C ILE A 266 -19.64 -9.40 16.44
N ALA A 267 -19.00 -9.82 15.35
CA ALA A 267 -19.25 -11.07 14.64
C ALA A 267 -18.07 -12.04 14.84
N PRO A 268 -18.33 -13.31 15.23
CA PRO A 268 -17.26 -14.29 15.34
C PRO A 268 -16.68 -14.60 13.95
N SER A 269 -15.36 -14.66 13.86
CA SER A 269 -14.63 -15.07 12.65
C SER A 269 -13.28 -15.67 13.01
N THR A 270 -12.70 -16.39 12.06
CA THR A 270 -11.38 -17.04 12.13
C THR A 270 -10.60 -16.76 10.85
N LEU A 271 -9.31 -17.10 10.82
CA LEU A 271 -8.52 -17.01 9.59
C LEU A 271 -9.06 -17.89 8.45
N ARG A 272 -9.86 -18.93 8.76
CA ARG A 272 -10.48 -19.74 7.71
C ARG A 272 -11.50 -18.95 6.91
N ASP A 273 -12.24 -18.04 7.53
CA ASP A 273 -13.26 -17.22 6.85
C ASP A 273 -12.66 -16.27 5.80
N PHE A 274 -11.34 -16.04 5.86
CA PHE A 274 -10.56 -15.19 4.97
C PHE A 274 -9.53 -15.97 4.13
N ASP A 275 -9.58 -17.31 4.13
CA ASP A 275 -8.66 -18.14 3.34
C ASP A 275 -8.85 -17.90 1.83
N LEU A 276 -7.79 -17.43 1.18
CA LEU A 276 -7.78 -17.09 -0.25
C LEU A 276 -6.53 -17.69 -0.95
N PRO A 277 -6.63 -18.07 -2.25
CA PRO A 277 -5.55 -18.69 -3.00
C PRO A 277 -4.39 -17.72 -3.31
N GLY A 278 -3.32 -18.25 -3.89
CA GLY A 278 -2.08 -17.52 -4.21
C GLY A 278 -0.93 -17.90 -3.30
N THR A 279 0.18 -17.14 -3.38
CA THR A 279 1.34 -17.36 -2.50
C THR A 279 0.96 -17.08 -1.05
N GLN A 280 1.21 -18.03 -0.16
CA GLN A 280 0.86 -17.95 1.27
C GLN A 280 2.05 -17.48 2.12
N PRO A 281 1.82 -17.00 3.36
CA PRO A 281 2.89 -16.65 4.28
C PRO A 281 3.89 -17.80 4.48
N LEU A 282 5.19 -17.46 4.55
CA LEU A 282 6.31 -18.39 4.73
C LEU A 282 6.41 -19.50 3.65
N ALA A 283 5.84 -19.26 2.47
CA ALA A 283 5.96 -20.13 1.29
C ALA A 283 7.24 -19.90 0.46
N GLY A 284 8.20 -19.10 0.98
CA GLY A 284 9.54 -18.93 0.40
C GLY A 284 9.75 -17.66 -0.42
N ALA A 285 8.73 -16.83 -0.63
CA ALA A 285 8.86 -15.56 -1.34
C ALA A 285 9.08 -14.38 -0.39
N SER A 286 10.32 -14.18 0.09
CA SER A 286 10.66 -12.98 0.88
C SER A 286 11.02 -11.81 -0.05
N LEU A 287 10.50 -10.62 0.25
CA LEU A 287 10.66 -9.43 -0.59
C LEU A 287 11.87 -8.59 -0.17
N SER A 288 12.66 -8.15 -1.15
CA SER A 288 13.80 -7.28 -0.92
C SER A 288 13.39 -5.83 -0.60
N SER A 289 14.21 -5.12 0.18
CA SER A 289 14.03 -3.67 0.37
C SER A 289 14.09 -2.92 -0.97
N PRO A 290 13.21 -1.92 -1.19
CA PRO A 290 13.28 -1.01 -2.34
C PRO A 290 14.65 -0.34 -2.53
N ASP A 291 15.43 -0.15 -1.46
CA ASP A 291 16.76 0.45 -1.53
C ASP A 291 17.73 -0.35 -2.41
N ALA A 292 17.54 -1.67 -2.49
CA ALA A 292 18.31 -2.53 -3.40
C ALA A 292 18.07 -2.11 -4.86
N CYS A 293 16.82 -1.76 -5.20
CA CYS A 293 16.41 -1.33 -6.54
C CYS A 293 16.86 0.11 -6.82
N ALA A 294 16.72 1.00 -5.83
CA ALA A 294 17.03 2.43 -5.95
C ALA A 294 18.49 2.72 -6.30
N SER A 295 19.41 1.78 -6.05
CA SER A 295 20.82 1.89 -6.46
C SER A 295 21.01 2.08 -7.97
N CYS A 296 20.16 1.45 -8.77
CA CYS A 296 20.19 1.54 -10.23
C CYS A 296 18.96 2.25 -10.81
N HIS A 297 17.81 2.16 -10.14
CA HIS A 297 16.52 2.70 -10.57
C HIS A 297 16.12 4.00 -9.85
N GLY A 298 17.08 4.70 -9.25
CA GLY A 298 16.87 5.99 -8.59
C GLY A 298 18.11 6.89 -8.56
N ASN A 299 17.91 8.13 -8.13
CA ASN A 299 18.90 9.20 -7.95
C ASN A 299 19.67 9.62 -9.21
N TYR A 300 19.11 9.45 -10.40
CA TYR A 300 19.68 9.90 -11.68
C TYR A 300 18.81 10.91 -12.43
N ASP A 301 17.48 10.81 -12.36
CA ASP A 301 16.56 11.75 -12.99
C ASP A 301 15.16 11.65 -12.36
N ALA A 302 14.86 12.53 -11.40
CA ALA A 302 13.58 12.56 -10.68
C ALA A 302 12.34 12.69 -11.61
N SER A 303 12.50 13.17 -12.84
CA SER A 303 11.39 13.35 -13.79
C SER A 303 10.91 12.04 -14.44
N VAL A 304 11.76 11.01 -14.48
CA VAL A 304 11.46 9.74 -15.16
C VAL A 304 11.83 8.49 -14.35
N GLU A 305 12.67 8.62 -13.34
CA GLU A 305 13.19 7.44 -12.63
C GLU A 305 12.10 6.74 -11.79
N PRO A 306 12.12 5.39 -11.71
CA PRO A 306 11.11 4.65 -10.96
C PRO A 306 11.08 4.99 -9.46
N SER A 307 12.24 5.01 -8.78
CA SER A 307 12.29 5.10 -7.31
C SER A 307 11.67 6.39 -6.78
N PHE A 308 12.03 7.55 -7.34
CA PHE A 308 11.49 8.85 -6.89
C PHE A 308 9.98 8.94 -7.13
N ASN A 309 9.50 8.47 -8.28
CA ASN A 309 8.08 8.57 -8.62
C ASN A 309 7.24 7.62 -7.74
N TRP A 310 7.70 6.37 -7.55
CA TRP A 310 7.05 5.41 -6.64
C TRP A 310 6.99 5.93 -5.20
N GLN A 311 8.09 6.50 -4.68
CA GLN A 311 8.14 7.11 -3.34
C GLN A 311 7.15 8.26 -3.14
N GLY A 312 6.66 8.87 -4.22
CA GLY A 312 5.61 9.91 -4.16
C GLY A 312 4.19 9.35 -4.14
N SER A 313 4.00 8.07 -4.45
CA SER A 313 2.69 7.43 -4.53
C SER A 313 2.23 6.86 -3.18
N MET A 314 0.93 6.64 -3.01
CA MET A 314 0.42 5.92 -1.85
C MET A 314 0.79 4.43 -1.86
N MET A 315 1.23 3.85 -2.98
CA MET A 315 1.72 2.47 -3.00
C MET A 315 2.94 2.29 -2.09
N ALA A 316 3.90 3.23 -2.11
CA ALA A 316 5.06 3.21 -1.23
C ALA A 316 4.72 3.42 0.26
N HIS A 317 3.51 3.94 0.53
CA HIS A 317 3.05 4.36 1.85
C HIS A 317 1.80 3.64 2.32
N ALA A 318 1.37 2.57 1.63
CA ALA A 318 0.15 1.83 1.97
C ALA A 318 0.19 1.27 3.41
N SER A 319 1.38 0.98 3.91
CA SER A 319 1.66 0.52 5.28
C SER A 319 1.90 1.65 6.30
N ARG A 320 1.89 2.91 5.86
CA ARG A 320 2.16 4.12 6.66
C ARG A 320 0.95 5.06 6.69
N ASP A 321 -0.24 4.51 6.48
CA ASP A 321 -1.48 5.26 6.37
C ASP A 321 -2.28 5.15 7.69
N PRO A 322 -2.37 6.23 8.49
CA PRO A 322 -3.20 6.25 9.70
C PRO A 322 -4.69 6.00 9.48
N LEU A 323 -5.24 6.33 8.30
CA LEU A 323 -6.64 6.05 7.97
C LEU A 323 -6.85 4.53 7.85
N PHE A 324 -5.94 3.86 7.15
CA PHE A 324 -5.88 2.40 7.07
C PHE A 324 -5.71 1.76 8.45
N GLU A 325 -4.79 2.25 9.29
CA GLU A 325 -4.56 1.69 10.63
C GLU A 325 -5.83 1.80 11.52
N ALA A 326 -6.53 2.93 11.44
CA ALA A 326 -7.79 3.14 12.17
C ALA A 326 -8.92 2.25 11.65
N CYS A 327 -9.07 2.10 10.33
CA CYS A 327 -10.05 1.21 9.73
C CYS A 327 -9.77 -0.26 10.09
N MET A 328 -8.51 -0.70 9.99
CA MET A 328 -8.10 -2.07 10.34
C MET A 328 -8.34 -2.39 11.84
N ALA A 329 -8.23 -1.39 12.72
CA ALA A 329 -8.57 -1.54 14.13
C ALA A 329 -10.07 -1.82 14.33
N ILE A 330 -10.94 -1.07 13.64
CA ILE A 330 -12.39 -1.34 13.63
C ILE A 330 -12.70 -2.69 13.00
N ALA A 331 -12.10 -3.01 11.85
CA ALA A 331 -12.30 -4.28 11.16
C ALA A 331 -12.01 -5.48 12.07
N ASN A 332 -10.86 -5.51 12.75
CA ASN A 332 -10.52 -6.59 13.69
C ASN A 332 -11.39 -6.58 14.97
N GLN A 333 -11.92 -5.41 15.37
CA GLN A 333 -12.88 -5.31 16.48
C GLN A 333 -14.26 -5.87 16.08
N ASP A 334 -14.68 -5.62 14.85
CA ASP A 334 -15.96 -6.04 14.30
C ASP A 334 -15.95 -7.53 13.99
N ALA A 335 -14.93 -8.01 13.28
CA ALA A 335 -14.73 -9.38 12.88
C ALA A 335 -13.23 -9.75 13.06
N PRO A 336 -12.86 -10.52 14.10
CA PRO A 336 -11.49 -10.95 14.33
C PRO A 336 -10.87 -11.58 13.09
N ASP A 337 -9.56 -11.37 12.90
CA ASP A 337 -8.79 -11.93 11.77
C ASP A 337 -9.13 -11.35 10.38
N SER A 338 -10.17 -10.53 10.25
CA SER A 338 -10.47 -9.82 8.99
C SER A 338 -9.34 -8.90 8.52
N GLY A 339 -8.49 -8.44 9.44
CA GLY A 339 -7.29 -7.67 9.12
C GLY A 339 -6.29 -8.41 8.23
N ASP A 340 -6.36 -9.74 8.10
CA ASP A 340 -5.48 -10.49 7.19
C ASP A 340 -5.65 -10.04 5.73
N LEU A 341 -6.91 -9.82 5.31
CA LEU A 341 -7.24 -9.25 3.99
C LEU A 341 -6.56 -7.90 3.77
N CYS A 342 -6.53 -7.06 4.81
CA CYS A 342 -5.96 -5.72 4.75
C CYS A 342 -4.43 -5.76 4.66
N LEU A 343 -3.79 -6.57 5.51
CA LEU A 343 -2.32 -6.70 5.58
C LEU A 343 -1.74 -7.29 4.29
N ARG A 344 -2.48 -8.19 3.64
CA ARG A 344 -2.06 -8.80 2.37
C ARG A 344 -1.77 -7.76 1.29
N CYS A 345 -2.65 -6.77 1.12
CA CYS A 345 -2.48 -5.71 0.11
C CYS A 345 -1.59 -4.56 0.61
N HIS A 346 -1.73 -4.15 1.87
CA HIS A 346 -1.07 -2.94 2.37
C HIS A 346 0.36 -3.16 2.87
N ILE A 347 0.68 -4.37 3.35
CA ILE A 347 1.99 -4.71 3.95
C ILE A 347 2.48 -6.09 3.46
N PRO A 348 2.57 -6.29 2.13
CA PRO A 348 2.81 -7.61 1.52
C PRO A 348 4.12 -8.26 1.96
N ALA A 349 5.19 -7.49 2.21
CA ALA A 349 6.45 -8.04 2.70
C ALA A 349 6.30 -8.68 4.09
N GLY A 350 5.67 -7.96 5.03
CA GLY A 350 5.40 -8.49 6.36
C GLY A 350 4.42 -9.66 6.34
N TRP A 351 3.40 -9.59 5.48
CA TRP A 351 2.42 -10.69 5.32
C TRP A 351 3.09 -11.97 4.77
N LEU A 352 3.89 -11.86 3.69
CA LEU A 352 4.61 -12.99 3.11
C LEU A 352 5.64 -13.60 4.07
N ASP A 353 6.25 -12.80 4.93
CA ASP A 353 7.20 -13.29 5.95
C ASP A 353 6.51 -13.78 7.24
N GLY A 354 5.19 -13.97 7.24
CA GLY A 354 4.45 -14.56 8.37
C GLY A 354 4.18 -13.61 9.54
N ARG A 355 4.35 -12.30 9.36
CA ARG A 355 4.10 -11.27 10.38
C ARG A 355 2.68 -10.70 10.35
N SER A 356 1.74 -11.42 9.74
CA SER A 356 0.31 -11.07 9.74
C SER A 356 -0.49 -11.68 10.89
N VAL A 357 0.12 -12.47 11.77
CA VAL A 357 -0.54 -13.04 12.96
C VAL A 357 0.11 -12.46 14.23
N PRO A 358 -0.62 -11.71 15.07
CA PRO A 358 -2.04 -11.33 14.92
C PRO A 358 -2.30 -10.34 13.78
N THR A 359 -3.50 -10.39 13.21
CA THR A 359 -3.99 -9.57 12.08
C THR A 359 -4.18 -8.10 12.41
N SER A 360 -3.84 -7.69 13.63
CA SER A 360 -3.73 -6.28 14.03
C SER A 360 -2.49 -5.58 13.44
N GLY A 361 -1.58 -6.34 12.80
CA GLY A 361 -0.31 -5.82 12.32
C GLY A 361 0.72 -5.61 13.44
N SER A 362 0.47 -6.13 14.64
CA SER A 362 1.37 -5.95 15.81
C SER A 362 2.77 -6.56 15.64
N GLN A 363 2.94 -7.49 14.70
CA GLN A 363 4.23 -8.10 14.38
C GLN A 363 5.00 -7.38 13.26
N ILE A 364 4.41 -6.39 12.61
CA ILE A 364 5.01 -5.70 11.46
C ILE A 364 6.24 -4.89 11.89
N LEU A 365 7.38 -5.17 11.27
CA LEU A 365 8.66 -4.52 11.53
C LEU A 365 8.79 -3.21 10.74
N PRO A 366 9.66 -2.27 11.14
CA PRO A 366 9.96 -1.09 10.35
C PRO A 366 10.40 -1.41 8.91
N ALA A 367 11.12 -2.51 8.71
CA ALA A 367 11.58 -2.98 7.40
C ALA A 367 10.46 -3.49 6.48
N ASP A 368 9.28 -3.80 7.03
CA ASP A 368 8.11 -4.23 6.24
C ASP A 368 7.33 -3.03 5.70
N ARG A 369 7.56 -1.84 6.25
CA ARG A 369 6.74 -0.66 6.02
C ARG A 369 7.08 0.02 4.69
N HIS A 370 7.30 -0.72 3.62
CA HIS A 370 7.51 -0.16 2.28
C HIS A 370 6.27 -0.27 1.39
N GLY A 371 5.10 -0.56 1.98
CA GLY A 371 3.86 -0.74 1.25
C GLY A 371 3.98 -1.76 0.12
N VAL A 372 3.38 -1.44 -1.03
CA VAL A 372 3.51 -2.18 -2.28
C VAL A 372 4.84 -1.79 -2.93
N SER A 373 5.86 -2.62 -2.73
CA SER A 373 7.24 -2.34 -3.12
C SER A 373 7.57 -2.79 -4.55
N CYS A 374 8.72 -2.32 -5.07
CA CYS A 374 9.24 -2.71 -6.38
C CYS A 374 9.33 -4.23 -6.53
N ASP A 375 9.84 -4.92 -5.51
CA ASP A 375 10.09 -6.36 -5.57
C ASP A 375 8.79 -7.17 -5.56
N LEU A 376 7.71 -6.68 -4.93
CA LEU A 376 6.40 -7.32 -5.04
C LEU A 376 5.91 -7.27 -6.50
N CYS A 377 5.70 -6.07 -7.03
CA CYS A 377 5.08 -5.89 -8.36
C CYS A 377 5.90 -6.60 -9.44
N HIS A 378 7.23 -6.44 -9.41
CA HIS A 378 8.11 -7.07 -10.38
C HIS A 378 8.34 -8.57 -10.15
N ARG A 379 7.78 -9.19 -9.11
CA ARG A 379 7.82 -10.66 -8.94
C ARG A 379 6.44 -11.29 -9.08
N LEU A 380 5.42 -10.52 -9.43
CA LEU A 380 4.10 -11.06 -9.67
C LEU A 380 4.11 -11.99 -10.88
N VAL A 381 3.61 -13.19 -10.67
CA VAL A 381 3.33 -14.19 -11.68
C VAL A 381 1.86 -14.08 -12.04
N ASP A 382 1.55 -14.22 -13.33
CA ASP A 382 0.15 -14.30 -13.77
C ASP A 382 -0.47 -15.58 -13.20
N PRO A 383 -1.52 -15.48 -12.34
CA PRO A 383 -2.21 -16.66 -11.83
C PRO A 383 -2.94 -17.44 -12.93
N ILE A 384 -3.25 -16.78 -14.07
CA ILE A 384 -3.93 -17.40 -15.20
C ILE A 384 -2.88 -17.83 -16.23
N ALA A 385 -2.73 -19.14 -16.42
CA ALA A 385 -1.67 -19.67 -17.27
C ALA A 385 -1.83 -19.22 -18.74
N ASP A 386 -0.81 -18.49 -19.24
CA ASP A 386 -0.68 -18.08 -20.64
C ASP A 386 0.70 -18.51 -21.18
N PRO A 387 0.80 -19.25 -22.29
CA PRO A 387 2.07 -19.58 -22.95
C PRO A 387 2.94 -18.38 -23.36
N ALA A 388 2.38 -17.16 -23.42
CA ALA A 388 3.13 -15.94 -23.70
C ALA A 388 3.89 -15.40 -22.46
N ASN A 389 3.51 -15.82 -21.25
CA ASN A 389 4.22 -15.53 -20.01
C ASN A 389 5.48 -16.40 -19.86
N PRO A 390 6.42 -16.05 -18.95
CA PRO A 390 7.64 -16.83 -18.72
C PRO A 390 7.36 -18.32 -18.46
N ALA A 391 8.23 -19.19 -18.98
CA ALA A 391 8.08 -20.63 -18.85
C ALA A 391 8.21 -21.12 -17.39
N GLU A 392 8.91 -20.34 -16.56
CA GLU A 392 9.07 -20.55 -15.12
C GLU A 392 7.74 -20.51 -14.36
N ASP A 393 6.76 -19.75 -14.86
CA ASP A 393 5.48 -19.53 -14.19
C ASP A 393 4.72 -20.84 -13.98
N ALA A 394 4.80 -21.80 -14.92
CA ALA A 394 4.14 -23.09 -14.81
C ALA A 394 4.58 -23.90 -13.58
N ALA A 395 5.88 -23.88 -13.25
CA ALA A 395 6.39 -24.57 -12.08
C ALA A 395 6.01 -23.85 -10.78
N ILE A 396 5.96 -22.52 -10.80
CA ILE A 396 5.55 -21.71 -9.66
C ILE A 396 4.07 -21.96 -9.34
N LEU A 397 3.19 -21.93 -10.35
CA LEU A 397 1.77 -22.21 -10.18
C LEU A 397 1.51 -23.64 -9.71
N ALA A 398 2.25 -24.63 -10.24
CA ALA A 398 2.14 -26.03 -9.82
C ALA A 398 2.57 -26.27 -8.37
N ALA A 399 3.37 -25.37 -7.78
CA ALA A 399 3.83 -25.48 -6.39
C ALA A 399 2.83 -24.88 -5.37
N LEU A 400 1.80 -24.16 -5.82
CA LEU A 400 0.80 -23.57 -4.93
C LEU A 400 -0.17 -24.62 -4.39
N SER A 401 -0.60 -24.44 -3.13
CA SER A 401 -1.70 -25.24 -2.56
C SER A 401 -3.04 -24.95 -3.23
N ALA A 402 -3.23 -23.71 -3.70
CA ALA A 402 -4.39 -23.27 -4.45
C ALA A 402 -3.99 -22.13 -5.40
N VAL A 403 -4.23 -22.33 -6.70
CA VAL A 403 -3.98 -21.33 -7.74
C VAL A 403 -5.20 -20.39 -7.83
N PRO A 404 -5.02 -19.06 -7.82
CA PRO A 404 -6.12 -18.13 -8.04
C PRO A 404 -6.78 -18.37 -9.40
N ALA A 405 -8.11 -18.43 -9.42
CA ALA A 405 -8.89 -18.56 -10.65
C ALA A 405 -9.36 -17.21 -11.22
N ASP A 406 -9.10 -16.12 -10.49
CA ASP A 406 -9.55 -14.76 -10.77
C ASP A 406 -8.58 -13.77 -10.11
N PHE A 407 -8.69 -12.49 -10.48
CA PHE A 407 -7.92 -11.40 -9.89
C PHE A 407 -8.72 -10.73 -8.77
N GLY A 408 -8.05 -10.27 -7.72
CA GLY A 408 -8.69 -9.52 -6.63
C GLY A 408 -8.25 -9.99 -5.25
N ASN A 409 -8.72 -9.29 -4.21
CA ASN A 409 -8.48 -9.59 -2.80
C ASN A 409 -7.00 -9.85 -2.41
N GLY A 410 -6.05 -9.29 -3.17
CA GLY A 410 -4.63 -9.54 -2.96
C GLY A 410 -4.20 -10.96 -3.29
N MET A 411 -4.94 -11.72 -4.11
CA MET A 411 -4.64 -13.10 -4.52
C MET A 411 -3.41 -13.20 -5.46
N PHE A 412 -2.31 -12.55 -5.09
CA PHE A 412 -1.08 -12.55 -5.85
C PHE A 412 -0.35 -13.89 -5.80
N VAL A 413 0.39 -14.17 -6.87
CA VAL A 413 1.41 -15.21 -6.94
C VAL A 413 2.76 -14.51 -7.08
N VAL A 414 3.72 -14.86 -6.21
CA VAL A 414 5.05 -14.26 -6.19
C VAL A 414 6.08 -15.30 -6.54
N ASP A 415 6.94 -14.97 -7.51
CA ASP A 415 8.09 -15.80 -7.87
C ASP A 415 9.05 -15.94 -6.68
N PRO A 416 9.34 -17.16 -6.19
CA PRO A 416 10.19 -17.38 -5.02
C PRO A 416 11.70 -17.23 -5.30
N THR A 417 12.14 -17.28 -6.55
CA THR A 417 13.57 -17.27 -6.96
C THR A 417 14.18 -15.87 -6.98
N GLY A 418 13.33 -14.82 -6.97
CA GLY A 418 13.76 -13.44 -7.10
C GLY A 418 14.01 -13.01 -8.55
N ALA A 419 13.56 -13.75 -9.57
CA ALA A 419 13.57 -13.23 -10.93
C ALA A 419 12.55 -12.08 -11.07
N ARG A 420 12.99 -10.94 -11.62
CA ARG A 420 12.14 -9.77 -11.83
C ARG A 420 11.48 -9.86 -13.20
N ARG A 421 10.23 -9.42 -13.32
CA ARG A 421 9.42 -9.42 -14.53
C ARG A 421 9.15 -8.00 -14.99
N GLY A 422 8.98 -7.81 -16.29
CA GLY A 422 8.67 -6.49 -16.82
C GLY A 422 8.27 -6.51 -18.29
N PRO A 423 7.87 -5.34 -18.81
CA PRO A 423 7.28 -5.22 -20.15
C PRO A 423 8.30 -5.20 -21.30
N PHE A 424 9.60 -5.31 -21.00
CA PHE A 424 10.68 -5.16 -21.99
C PHE A 424 11.51 -6.44 -22.09
N SER A 425 11.65 -6.98 -23.30
CA SER A 425 12.42 -8.20 -23.58
C SER A 425 13.92 -7.97 -23.72
N ASP A 426 14.36 -6.70 -23.74
CA ASP A 426 15.75 -6.29 -23.91
C ASP A 426 16.40 -5.81 -22.60
N ALA A 427 15.76 -6.07 -21.46
CA ALA A 427 16.33 -5.79 -20.15
C ALA A 427 17.54 -6.71 -19.91
N SER A 428 18.72 -6.14 -19.69
CA SER A 428 19.91 -6.89 -19.25
C SER A 428 20.84 -6.00 -18.41
N LEU A 429 21.72 -6.64 -17.64
CA LEU A 429 22.73 -6.08 -16.72
C LEU A 429 22.16 -5.69 -15.34
N GLY A 430 22.30 -6.58 -14.34
CA GLY A 430 22.13 -6.24 -12.92
C GLY A 430 21.56 -7.35 -12.04
N HIS A 431 20.56 -8.08 -12.53
CA HIS A 431 19.91 -9.22 -11.86
C HIS A 431 19.08 -10.02 -12.88
N PRO A 432 18.62 -11.25 -12.57
CA PRO A 432 17.71 -12.01 -13.43
C PRO A 432 16.45 -11.19 -13.77
N ALA A 433 16.11 -11.16 -15.06
CA ALA A 433 14.97 -10.42 -15.59
C ALA A 433 14.24 -11.26 -16.66
N LEU A 434 12.92 -11.31 -16.57
CA LEU A 434 12.03 -12.06 -17.46
C LEU A 434 11.05 -11.09 -18.14
N TYR A 435 10.84 -11.27 -19.44
CA TYR A 435 9.78 -10.55 -20.15
C TYR A 435 8.42 -11.13 -19.74
N SER A 436 7.47 -10.27 -19.38
CA SER A 436 6.13 -10.69 -18.97
C SER A 436 5.05 -9.80 -19.61
N PRO A 437 4.19 -10.37 -20.49
CA PRO A 437 2.98 -9.71 -20.97
C PRO A 437 2.05 -9.24 -19.85
N PHE A 438 1.90 -10.02 -18.77
CA PHE A 438 1.10 -9.66 -17.59
C PHE A 438 1.46 -8.28 -17.02
N HIS A 439 2.73 -7.87 -17.11
CA HIS A 439 3.19 -6.53 -16.66
C HIS A 439 2.71 -5.37 -17.54
N ARG A 440 1.98 -5.66 -18.62
CA ARG A 440 1.32 -4.69 -19.51
C ARG A 440 -0.19 -4.74 -19.41
N GLU A 441 -0.74 -5.61 -18.57
CA GLU A 441 -2.17 -5.86 -18.47
C GLU A 441 -2.74 -5.23 -17.20
N ALA A 442 -3.95 -4.70 -17.30
CA ALA A 442 -4.68 -4.15 -16.16
C ALA A 442 -4.93 -5.20 -15.06
N ALA A 443 -4.96 -6.48 -15.41
CA ALA A 443 -5.13 -7.60 -14.49
C ALA A 443 -4.05 -7.63 -13.38
N LEU A 444 -2.84 -7.16 -13.66
CA LEU A 444 -1.81 -6.98 -12.64
C LEU A 444 -2.30 -6.06 -11.51
N CYS A 445 -2.93 -4.93 -11.85
CA CYS A 445 -3.54 -4.02 -10.90
C CYS A 445 -4.80 -4.63 -10.26
N GLY A 446 -5.57 -5.39 -11.03
CA GLY A 446 -6.76 -6.12 -10.58
C GLY A 446 -6.51 -7.05 -9.39
N THR A 447 -5.29 -7.60 -9.27
CA THR A 447 -4.86 -8.40 -8.11
C THR A 447 -5.19 -7.76 -6.77
N CYS A 448 -5.07 -6.43 -6.65
CA CYS A 448 -5.36 -5.69 -5.42
C CYS A 448 -6.56 -4.73 -5.55
N HIS A 449 -6.94 -4.35 -6.78
CA HIS A 449 -7.96 -3.32 -7.05
C HIS A 449 -9.33 -3.88 -7.48
N ASP A 450 -9.60 -5.14 -7.16
CA ASP A 450 -10.95 -5.72 -7.12
C ASP A 450 -11.14 -6.38 -5.75
N VAL A 451 -11.89 -5.73 -4.85
CA VAL A 451 -11.89 -6.09 -3.42
C VAL A 451 -13.28 -6.48 -2.97
N SER A 452 -13.40 -7.67 -2.41
CA SER A 452 -14.65 -8.22 -1.88
C SER A 452 -14.46 -8.73 -0.46
N ASN A 453 -15.55 -8.77 0.31
CA ASN A 453 -15.52 -9.43 1.61
C ASN A 453 -15.74 -10.95 1.42
N PRO A 454 -14.73 -11.81 1.69
CA PRO A 454 -14.88 -13.26 1.51
C PRO A 454 -15.80 -13.89 2.56
N ALA A 455 -16.15 -13.20 3.65
CA ALA A 455 -17.07 -13.73 4.66
C ALA A 455 -18.54 -13.74 4.18
N PHE A 456 -18.84 -13.15 3.03
CA PHE A 456 -20.20 -13.05 2.49
C PHE A 456 -20.26 -13.51 1.03
N THR A 457 -21.17 -14.42 0.72
CA THR A 457 -21.40 -14.92 -0.65
C THR A 457 -22.79 -14.55 -1.12
N HIS A 458 -22.92 -14.12 -2.37
CA HIS A 458 -24.18 -13.78 -2.99
C HIS A 458 -25.14 -14.97 -3.00
N SER A 459 -26.36 -14.76 -2.52
CA SER A 459 -27.44 -15.75 -2.52
C SER A 459 -28.79 -15.05 -2.62
N ASN A 460 -29.61 -15.40 -3.61
CA ASN A 460 -30.98 -14.89 -3.80
C ASN A 460 -31.10 -13.35 -3.78
N GLY A 461 -30.12 -12.62 -4.32
CA GLY A 461 -30.16 -11.14 -4.38
C GLY A 461 -29.71 -10.44 -3.09
N SER A 462 -29.18 -11.17 -2.12
CA SER A 462 -28.54 -10.63 -0.92
C SER A 462 -27.16 -11.27 -0.72
N TYR A 463 -26.44 -10.82 0.31
CA TYR A 463 -25.14 -11.36 0.72
C TYR A 463 -25.25 -11.83 2.18
N PRO A 464 -25.77 -13.04 2.44
CA PRO A 464 -25.73 -13.63 3.79
C PRO A 464 -24.30 -13.99 4.19
N PRO A 465 -24.00 -14.02 5.51
CA PRO A 465 -22.72 -14.51 6.00
C PRO A 465 -22.52 -15.99 5.67
N ASN A 466 -21.28 -16.37 5.38
CA ASN A 466 -20.88 -17.75 5.15
C ASN A 466 -20.95 -18.58 6.44
N ALA A 467 -20.76 -19.89 6.31
CA ALA A 467 -20.60 -20.75 7.49
C ALA A 467 -19.32 -20.36 8.25
N PHE A 468 -19.45 -20.17 9.57
CA PHE A 468 -18.33 -19.81 10.44
C PHE A 468 -17.21 -20.86 10.41
N ASP A 469 -15.96 -20.39 10.47
CA ASP A 469 -14.74 -21.19 10.48
C ASP A 469 -14.61 -22.07 9.23
N THR A 470 -15.04 -21.53 8.08
CA THR A 470 -14.89 -22.21 6.79
C THR A 470 -14.41 -21.25 5.69
N PRO A 471 -13.51 -21.70 4.80
CA PRO A 471 -13.14 -20.93 3.62
C PRO A 471 -14.34 -20.58 2.75
N PRO A 472 -14.31 -19.43 2.05
CA PRO A 472 -15.35 -19.08 1.10
C PRO A 472 -15.46 -20.16 0.01
N ALA A 473 -16.69 -20.52 -0.36
CA ALA A 473 -16.94 -21.53 -1.40
C ALA A 473 -16.53 -21.05 -2.81
N SER A 474 -16.45 -19.73 -3.01
CA SER A 474 -15.99 -19.08 -4.24
C SER A 474 -15.10 -17.90 -3.87
N THR A 475 -14.07 -17.63 -4.66
CA THR A 475 -13.17 -16.48 -4.49
C THR A 475 -13.32 -15.43 -5.57
N SER A 476 -14.30 -15.59 -6.49
CA SER A 476 -14.54 -14.62 -7.56
C SER A 476 -15.25 -13.37 -7.03
N SER A 477 -14.85 -12.21 -7.54
CA SER A 477 -15.48 -10.92 -7.21
C SER A 477 -16.94 -10.83 -7.65
N ALA A 478 -17.38 -11.65 -8.60
CA ALA A 478 -18.79 -11.75 -8.99
C ALA A 478 -19.66 -12.46 -7.94
N ALA A 479 -19.06 -13.28 -7.07
CA ALA A 479 -19.78 -14.05 -6.06
C ALA A 479 -19.73 -13.43 -4.65
N LEU A 480 -18.65 -12.72 -4.33
CA LEU A 480 -18.41 -12.18 -2.99
C LEU A 480 -18.98 -10.75 -2.82
N MET A 481 -19.27 -10.36 -1.58
CA MET A 481 -19.83 -9.03 -1.29
C MET A 481 -18.89 -7.90 -1.78
N PRO A 482 -19.35 -6.98 -2.65
CA PRO A 482 -18.54 -5.90 -3.17
C PRO A 482 -18.12 -4.87 -2.12
N ILE A 483 -16.82 -4.60 -2.09
CA ILE A 483 -16.24 -3.47 -1.37
C ILE A 483 -15.72 -2.44 -2.39
N GLU A 484 -14.82 -2.88 -3.25
CA GLU A 484 -14.26 -2.09 -4.35
C GLU A 484 -14.37 -2.87 -5.65
N ARG A 485 -14.72 -2.18 -6.74
CA ARG A 485 -14.86 -2.78 -8.07
C ARG A 485 -14.05 -2.08 -9.15
N THR A 486 -12.98 -1.38 -8.76
CA THR A 486 -12.21 -0.53 -9.68
C THR A 486 -11.76 -1.27 -10.94
N TYR A 487 -11.19 -2.47 -10.79
CA TYR A 487 -10.79 -3.28 -11.92
C TYR A 487 -11.98 -3.79 -12.74
N SER A 488 -13.02 -4.32 -12.09
CA SER A 488 -14.22 -4.82 -12.77
C SER A 488 -15.00 -3.71 -13.50
N GLU A 489 -15.06 -2.50 -12.93
CA GLU A 489 -15.63 -1.29 -13.55
C GLU A 489 -14.86 -0.92 -14.83
N TRP A 490 -13.53 -1.01 -14.80
CA TRP A 490 -12.69 -0.79 -15.96
C TRP A 490 -12.82 -1.87 -17.02
N LEU A 491 -12.85 -3.14 -16.61
CA LEU A 491 -12.93 -4.30 -17.50
C LEU A 491 -14.22 -4.26 -18.34
N HIS A 492 -15.30 -3.70 -17.80
CA HIS A 492 -16.59 -3.55 -18.45
C HIS A 492 -16.83 -2.14 -19.03
N SER A 493 -15.75 -1.41 -19.34
CA SER A 493 -15.77 -0.09 -19.98
C SER A 493 -15.15 -0.12 -21.39
N ASP A 494 -15.33 0.96 -22.14
CA ASP A 494 -14.68 1.14 -23.45
C ASP A 494 -13.14 1.24 -23.32
N TYR A 495 -12.60 1.50 -22.12
CA TYR A 495 -11.16 1.55 -21.89
C TYR A 495 -10.53 0.16 -21.98
N ALA A 496 -11.26 -0.92 -21.71
CA ALA A 496 -10.78 -2.29 -21.87
C ALA A 496 -10.90 -2.80 -23.31
N SER A 497 -11.33 -1.96 -24.27
CA SER A 497 -11.37 -2.33 -25.68
C SER A 497 -9.97 -2.45 -26.29
N PRO A 498 -9.78 -3.24 -27.36
CA PRO A 498 -8.47 -3.36 -28.02
C PRO A 498 -7.85 -2.04 -28.50
N THR A 499 -8.68 -1.03 -28.77
CA THR A 499 -8.23 0.31 -29.18
C THR A 499 -7.98 1.25 -28.01
N GLY A 500 -8.59 0.98 -26.85
CA GLY A 500 -8.67 1.93 -25.74
C GLY A 500 -9.46 3.19 -26.09
N VAL A 501 -9.35 4.20 -25.21
CA VAL A 501 -10.02 5.50 -25.34
C VAL A 501 -8.97 6.59 -25.60
N TYR A 502 -9.31 7.58 -26.44
CA TYR A 502 -8.45 8.73 -26.69
C TYR A 502 -8.39 9.63 -25.44
N ALA A 503 -7.24 9.66 -24.76
CA ALA A 503 -7.03 10.43 -23.54
C ALA A 503 -5.56 10.90 -23.41
N PRO A 504 -5.08 11.77 -24.32
CA PRO A 504 -3.66 12.16 -24.38
C PRO A 504 -3.17 12.89 -23.13
N ALA A 505 -4.06 13.56 -22.38
CA ALA A 505 -3.70 14.20 -21.12
C ALA A 505 -3.19 13.19 -20.08
N LEU A 506 -3.82 12.02 -20.01
CA LEU A 506 -3.44 10.99 -19.05
C LEU A 506 -2.42 9.98 -19.62
N GLY A 507 -2.38 9.79 -20.95
CA GLY A 507 -1.54 8.79 -21.60
C GLY A 507 -0.04 9.13 -21.73
N GLY A 508 0.34 10.39 -21.50
CA GLY A 508 1.71 10.87 -21.73
C GLY A 508 2.08 10.78 -23.22
N ASN A 509 3.08 9.96 -23.55
CA ASN A 509 3.47 9.69 -24.94
C ASN A 509 2.47 8.80 -25.71
N ARG A 510 1.37 8.36 -25.09
CA ARG A 510 0.26 7.65 -25.74
C ARG A 510 -0.93 8.58 -25.94
N ALA A 511 -1.53 8.52 -27.13
CA ALA A 511 -2.79 9.21 -27.41
C ALA A 511 -4.02 8.41 -26.92
N TYR A 512 -3.92 7.09 -26.94
CA TYR A 512 -4.97 6.17 -26.50
C TYR A 512 -4.53 5.39 -25.27
N VAL A 513 -5.45 5.21 -24.33
CA VAL A 513 -5.24 4.51 -23.07
C VAL A 513 -6.14 3.28 -23.02
N GLY A 514 -5.55 2.11 -22.80
CA GLY A 514 -6.24 0.82 -22.89
C GLY A 514 -5.95 -0.13 -21.73
N ALA A 515 -5.26 0.32 -20.69
CA ALA A 515 -4.94 -0.43 -19.48
C ALA A 515 -4.80 0.54 -18.30
N CYS A 516 -4.91 0.04 -17.06
CA CYS A 516 -4.69 0.85 -15.85
C CYS A 516 -3.36 1.63 -15.92
N GLN A 517 -2.31 0.96 -16.37
CA GLN A 517 -0.96 1.50 -16.51
C GLN A 517 -0.88 2.67 -17.49
N ASP A 518 -1.77 2.77 -18.48
CA ASP A 518 -1.65 3.80 -19.50
C ASP A 518 -1.94 5.19 -18.94
N CYS A 519 -2.80 5.29 -17.92
CA CYS A 519 -3.05 6.53 -17.19
C CYS A 519 -2.18 6.64 -15.92
N HIS A 520 -2.13 5.56 -15.11
CA HIS A 520 -1.49 5.60 -13.79
C HIS A 520 0.03 5.33 -13.83
N LEU A 521 0.53 4.78 -14.92
CA LEU A 521 1.96 4.66 -15.21
C LEU A 521 2.28 5.27 -16.59
N ARG A 522 1.76 6.47 -16.84
CA ARG A 522 1.78 7.13 -18.16
C ARG A 522 3.15 7.06 -18.83
N ALA A 523 3.13 6.92 -20.15
CA ALA A 523 4.35 6.75 -20.93
C ALA A 523 5.18 8.04 -20.99
N VAL A 524 6.46 7.96 -20.66
CA VAL A 524 7.42 9.07 -20.77
C VAL A 524 8.65 8.66 -21.59
N THR A 525 9.45 9.64 -22.01
CA THR A 525 10.73 9.40 -22.69
C THR A 525 11.87 9.45 -21.67
N GLY A 526 12.56 8.34 -21.45
CA GLY A 526 13.66 8.29 -20.48
C GLY A 526 14.40 6.95 -20.46
N ALA A 527 15.48 6.87 -19.69
CA ALA A 527 16.13 5.59 -19.35
C ALA A 527 15.46 4.99 -18.11
N GLY A 528 15.39 3.67 -18.01
CA GLY A 528 14.79 2.98 -16.85
C GLY A 528 15.74 2.81 -15.66
N CYS A 529 17.05 2.99 -15.88
CA CYS A 529 18.09 2.89 -14.85
C CYS A 529 19.29 3.77 -15.22
N ASN A 530 20.19 3.95 -14.25
CA ASN A 530 21.43 4.72 -14.38
C ASN A 530 22.63 3.89 -14.90
N ILE A 531 22.41 2.65 -15.33
CA ILE A 531 23.47 1.77 -15.81
C ILE A 531 23.98 2.27 -17.17
N PRO A 532 25.31 2.42 -17.36
CA PRO A 532 25.86 2.82 -18.65
C PRO A 532 25.38 1.91 -19.79
N GLY A 533 24.83 2.52 -20.84
CA GLY A 533 24.27 1.79 -21.98
C GLY A 533 22.79 1.41 -21.84
N ALA A 534 22.12 1.76 -20.74
CA ALA A 534 20.68 1.62 -20.62
C ALA A 534 19.96 2.35 -21.76
N PRO A 535 19.04 1.70 -22.50
CA PRO A 535 18.38 2.33 -23.63
C PRO A 535 17.39 3.40 -23.16
N THR A 536 17.37 4.53 -23.88
CA THR A 536 16.28 5.50 -23.77
C THR A 536 15.05 4.95 -24.46
N ARG A 537 13.93 4.91 -23.73
CA ARG A 537 12.64 4.40 -24.21
C ARG A 537 11.65 5.55 -24.32
N THR A 538 10.88 5.58 -25.39
CA THR A 538 9.78 6.54 -25.58
C THR A 538 8.50 6.12 -24.87
N LEU A 539 8.38 4.86 -24.47
CA LEU A 539 7.23 4.31 -23.75
C LEU A 539 7.67 3.77 -22.39
N LEU A 540 8.51 4.49 -21.66
CA LEU A 540 8.90 4.13 -20.30
C LEU A 540 7.71 4.37 -19.36
N PRO A 541 7.26 3.39 -18.56
CA PRO A 541 6.21 3.61 -17.57
C PRO A 541 6.73 4.50 -16.42
N LEU A 542 6.17 5.71 -16.30
CA LEU A 542 6.44 6.55 -15.14
C LEU A 542 5.79 5.91 -13.92
N HIS A 543 6.53 5.63 -12.85
CA HIS A 543 5.98 5.00 -11.64
C HIS A 543 5.16 6.01 -10.80
N ASP A 544 4.17 6.64 -11.42
CA ASP A 544 3.33 7.69 -10.82
C ASP A 544 2.39 7.09 -9.77
N MET A 545 1.49 6.20 -10.20
CA MET A 545 0.60 5.39 -9.36
C MET A 545 -0.21 6.20 -8.34
N THR A 546 -0.41 7.50 -8.62
CA THR A 546 -1.28 8.35 -7.80
C THR A 546 -2.75 8.15 -8.15
N GLY A 547 -3.61 8.52 -7.21
CA GLY A 547 -5.05 8.69 -7.40
C GLY A 547 -5.47 10.04 -6.84
N GLY A 548 -6.56 10.09 -6.06
CA GLY A 548 -7.05 11.35 -5.46
C GLY A 548 -6.44 11.75 -4.11
N SER A 549 -5.50 10.98 -3.54
CA SER A 549 -4.98 11.25 -2.19
C SER A 549 -3.94 12.38 -2.20
N THR A 550 -4.29 13.53 -1.62
CA THR A 550 -3.39 14.68 -1.45
C THR A 550 -3.14 15.00 0.02
N TRP A 551 -4.20 15.01 0.84
CA TRP A 551 -4.16 15.41 2.23
C TRP A 551 -3.33 14.46 3.08
N LEU A 552 -3.64 13.16 3.05
CA LEU A 552 -2.95 12.14 3.84
C LEU A 552 -1.45 12.11 3.49
N ALA A 553 -1.13 12.11 2.19
CA ALA A 553 0.23 12.13 1.69
C ALA A 553 1.02 13.32 2.28
N SER A 554 0.39 14.50 2.41
CA SER A 554 1.04 15.69 2.96
C SER A 554 1.47 15.57 4.42
N LEU A 555 0.87 14.64 5.19
CA LEU A 555 1.20 14.42 6.60
C LEU A 555 2.43 13.52 6.78
N LEU A 556 2.68 12.62 5.82
CA LEU A 556 3.68 11.56 5.95
C LEU A 556 5.10 12.06 6.25
N PRO A 557 5.61 13.16 5.65
CA PRO A 557 6.95 13.67 5.98
C PRO A 557 7.11 14.08 7.45
N THR A 558 6.03 14.57 8.08
CA THR A 558 6.01 14.96 9.49
C THR A 558 5.85 13.74 10.40
N LEU A 559 5.04 12.76 9.99
CA LEU A 559 4.78 11.54 10.76
C LEU A 559 5.97 10.57 10.76
N TYR A 560 6.71 10.51 9.64
CA TYR A 560 7.78 9.55 9.44
C TYR A 560 9.08 10.24 8.98
N PRO A 561 9.62 11.19 9.77
CA PRO A 561 10.80 11.96 9.40
C PRO A 561 12.01 11.03 9.18
N GLY A 562 12.70 11.21 8.06
CA GLY A 562 13.86 10.38 7.68
C GLY A 562 13.53 8.99 7.14
N GLN A 563 12.24 8.59 7.11
CA GLN A 563 11.81 7.32 6.51
C GLN A 563 11.09 7.49 5.16
N VAL A 564 10.66 8.71 4.83
CA VAL A 564 9.99 9.03 3.57
C VAL A 564 10.66 10.20 2.86
N SER A 565 10.51 10.27 1.54
CA SER A 565 11.04 11.36 0.71
C SER A 565 10.02 12.48 0.58
N ALA A 566 10.19 13.56 1.35
CA ALA A 566 9.32 14.73 1.27
C ALA A 566 9.24 15.36 -0.14
N PRO A 567 10.34 15.48 -0.90
CA PRO A 567 10.27 15.97 -2.29
C PRO A 567 9.48 15.04 -3.21
N ALA A 568 9.63 13.72 -3.07
CA ALA A 568 8.87 12.76 -3.87
C ALA A 568 7.37 12.83 -3.56
N ILE A 569 7.01 12.91 -2.28
CA ILE A 569 5.63 13.06 -1.81
C ILE A 569 5.02 14.37 -2.35
N ALA A 570 5.75 15.48 -2.27
CA ALA A 570 5.26 16.75 -2.82
C ALA A 570 4.99 16.64 -4.34
N ALA A 571 5.88 16.00 -5.09
CA ALA A 571 5.67 15.73 -6.51
C ALA A 571 4.47 14.80 -6.76
N GLY A 572 4.29 13.78 -5.92
CA GLY A 572 3.12 12.88 -5.95
C GLY A 572 1.81 13.61 -5.71
N ILE A 573 1.75 14.55 -4.75
CA ILE A 573 0.56 15.38 -4.51
C ILE A 573 0.23 16.23 -5.74
N THR A 574 1.24 16.80 -6.42
CA THR A 574 1.02 17.53 -7.68
C THR A 574 0.43 16.62 -8.76
N ARG A 575 0.92 15.39 -8.90
CA ARG A 575 0.40 14.43 -9.87
C ARG A 575 -1.01 13.95 -9.51
N ALA A 576 -1.31 13.73 -8.24
CA ALA A 576 -2.66 13.43 -7.75
C ALA A 576 -3.67 14.54 -8.10
N ARG A 577 -3.30 15.82 -7.91
CA ARG A 577 -4.13 16.96 -8.34
C ARG A 577 -4.32 16.99 -9.85
N TYR A 578 -3.26 16.76 -10.60
CA TYR A 578 -3.33 16.67 -12.06
C TYR A 578 -4.32 15.58 -12.50
N MET A 579 -4.31 14.40 -11.87
CA MET A 579 -5.27 13.34 -12.16
C MET A 579 -6.70 13.75 -11.84
N LEU A 580 -6.95 14.38 -10.68
CA LEU A 580 -8.30 14.87 -10.31
C LEU A 580 -8.83 15.91 -11.31
N GLN A 581 -7.97 16.82 -11.77
CA GLN A 581 -8.28 17.87 -12.76
C GLN A 581 -8.41 17.35 -14.20
N ASN A 582 -8.18 16.06 -14.44
CA ASN A 582 -8.37 15.44 -15.75
C ASN A 582 -9.30 14.21 -15.67
N ALA A 583 -9.91 13.97 -14.50
CA ALA A 583 -10.81 12.85 -14.28
C ALA A 583 -12.26 13.16 -14.70
N ALA A 584 -12.62 14.43 -14.83
CA ALA A 584 -13.96 14.86 -15.20
C ALA A 584 -13.94 16.05 -16.17
N THR A 585 -14.99 16.18 -16.97
CA THR A 585 -15.33 17.42 -17.68
C THR A 585 -16.57 18.03 -17.06
N LEU A 586 -16.56 19.34 -16.79
CA LEU A 586 -17.67 20.09 -16.18
C LEU A 586 -18.21 21.13 -17.16
N THR A 587 -19.52 21.10 -17.43
CA THR A 587 -20.21 22.14 -18.23
C THR A 587 -21.44 22.65 -17.50
N ALA A 588 -21.79 23.91 -17.73
CA ALA A 588 -22.99 24.52 -17.16
C ALA A 588 -23.67 25.42 -18.19
N GLU A 589 -25.00 25.36 -18.26
CA GLU A 589 -25.81 26.17 -19.16
C GLU A 589 -27.11 26.62 -18.49
N GLN A 590 -27.54 27.84 -18.80
CA GLN A 590 -28.83 28.35 -18.36
C GLN A 590 -29.95 27.89 -19.30
N GLN A 591 -30.97 27.26 -18.74
CA GLN A 591 -32.23 26.90 -19.40
C GLN A 591 -33.39 27.61 -18.70
N ALA A 592 -33.75 28.80 -19.18
CA ALA A 592 -34.74 29.67 -18.55
C ALA A 592 -34.37 29.97 -17.07
N ALA A 593 -35.19 29.51 -16.11
CA ALA A 593 -34.98 29.70 -14.67
C ALA A 593 -34.08 28.64 -14.02
N VAL A 594 -33.52 27.72 -14.81
CA VAL A 594 -32.73 26.59 -14.33
C VAL A 594 -31.30 26.69 -14.84
N LEU A 595 -30.33 26.43 -13.97
CA LEU A 595 -28.94 26.19 -14.32
C LEU A 595 -28.74 24.68 -14.42
N ARG A 596 -28.56 24.16 -15.64
CA ARG A 596 -28.24 22.75 -15.87
C ARG A 596 -26.72 22.57 -15.86
N ILE A 597 -26.26 21.68 -15.00
CA ILE A 597 -24.85 21.31 -14.86
C ILE A 597 -24.69 19.87 -15.35
N THR A 598 -23.66 19.62 -16.15
CA THR A 598 -23.29 18.26 -16.59
C THR A 598 -21.88 17.94 -16.11
N VAL A 599 -21.73 16.80 -15.44
CA VAL A 599 -20.44 16.24 -15.04
C VAL A 599 -20.20 14.98 -15.87
N THR A 600 -19.16 14.99 -16.70
CA THR A 600 -18.78 13.85 -17.54
C THR A 600 -17.58 13.14 -16.92
N ASN A 601 -17.66 11.81 -16.80
CA ASN A 601 -16.57 10.97 -16.31
C ASN A 601 -15.57 10.66 -17.43
N GLU A 602 -14.32 11.09 -17.25
CA GLU A 602 -13.21 10.83 -18.18
C GLU A 602 -12.26 9.73 -17.66
N SER A 603 -12.64 9.04 -16.59
CA SER A 603 -11.93 7.90 -16.04
C SER A 603 -12.46 6.57 -16.58
N GLY A 604 -11.60 5.54 -16.54
CA GLY A 604 -11.95 4.20 -17.02
C GLY A 604 -12.82 3.39 -16.06
N HIS A 605 -13.17 3.92 -14.90
CA HIS A 605 -13.96 3.26 -13.87
C HIS A 605 -15.02 4.23 -13.34
N LYS A 606 -15.78 3.90 -12.29
CA LYS A 606 -16.69 4.89 -11.70
C LYS A 606 -15.93 6.11 -11.20
N LEU A 607 -16.62 7.23 -11.13
CA LEU A 607 -16.06 8.48 -10.64
C LEU A 607 -16.86 8.97 -9.41
N PRO A 608 -16.27 8.93 -8.21
CA PRO A 608 -14.95 8.36 -7.86
C PRO A 608 -15.01 6.83 -7.64
N THR A 609 -13.97 6.08 -8.00
CA THR A 609 -13.88 4.62 -7.74
C THR A 609 -13.19 4.32 -6.40
N GLY A 610 -12.98 3.03 -6.12
CA GLY A 610 -12.24 2.52 -4.95
C GLY A 610 -13.04 2.53 -3.66
N TYR A 611 -12.33 2.58 -2.53
CA TYR A 611 -12.89 2.58 -1.18
C TYR A 611 -14.04 3.58 -1.01
N PRO A 612 -15.28 3.11 -0.71
CA PRO A 612 -16.47 3.95 -0.76
C PRO A 612 -16.69 4.80 0.51
N GLU A 613 -16.28 4.34 1.69
CA GLU A 613 -16.63 5.01 2.94
C GLU A 613 -15.84 6.32 3.11
N GLY A 614 -16.55 7.43 3.35
CA GLY A 614 -15.94 8.75 3.51
C GLY A 614 -15.44 9.39 2.21
N ARG A 615 -15.34 8.65 1.09
CA ARG A 615 -14.95 9.19 -0.22
C ARG A 615 -16.15 9.79 -0.93
N ARG A 616 -16.04 11.04 -1.37
CA ARG A 616 -17.12 11.73 -2.08
C ARG A 616 -16.62 12.79 -3.04
N MET A 617 -17.47 13.12 -4.00
CA MET A 617 -17.38 14.35 -4.77
C MET A 617 -18.73 15.06 -4.80
N TRP A 618 -18.73 16.37 -5.01
CA TRP A 618 -19.96 17.14 -5.02
C TRP A 618 -19.83 18.41 -5.85
N LEU A 619 -20.99 18.97 -6.21
CA LEU A 619 -21.11 20.27 -6.85
C LEU A 619 -21.25 21.37 -5.78
N HIS A 620 -20.39 22.38 -5.84
CA HIS A 620 -20.53 23.64 -5.11
C HIS A 620 -20.97 24.72 -6.09
N VAL A 621 -22.21 25.18 -5.95
CA VAL A 621 -22.86 26.12 -6.87
C VAL A 621 -23.10 27.44 -6.14
N ARG A 622 -22.62 28.55 -6.72
CA ARG A 622 -22.75 29.90 -6.16
C ARG A 622 -23.34 30.84 -7.20
N PHE A 623 -24.33 31.62 -6.81
CA PHE A 623 -24.99 32.63 -7.63
C PHE A 623 -24.68 34.03 -7.11
N PHE A 624 -24.33 34.93 -8.02
CA PHE A 624 -23.99 36.32 -7.67
C PHE A 624 -24.90 37.30 -8.40
N ASP A 625 -25.23 38.41 -7.75
CA ASP A 625 -25.99 39.51 -8.33
C ASP A 625 -25.12 40.42 -9.23
N ALA A 626 -25.66 41.56 -9.66
CA ALA A 626 -24.94 42.52 -10.51
C ALA A 626 -23.78 43.25 -9.80
N ALA A 627 -23.74 43.20 -8.46
CA ALA A 627 -22.70 43.81 -7.63
C ALA A 627 -21.66 42.78 -7.15
N ASP A 628 -21.65 41.58 -7.74
CA ASP A 628 -20.83 40.44 -7.35
C ASP A 628 -21.08 39.96 -5.90
N THR A 629 -22.28 40.23 -5.35
CA THR A 629 -22.70 39.74 -4.03
C THR A 629 -23.27 38.33 -4.15
N LEU A 630 -22.84 37.41 -3.28
CA LEU A 630 -23.39 36.05 -3.22
C LEU A 630 -24.85 36.09 -2.74
N ILE A 631 -25.77 35.61 -3.56
CA ILE A 631 -27.23 35.60 -3.28
C ILE A 631 -27.84 34.19 -3.28
N GLY A 632 -27.06 33.17 -3.61
CA GLY A 632 -27.48 31.77 -3.54
C GLY A 632 -26.29 30.83 -3.52
N GLU A 633 -26.37 29.77 -2.73
CA GLU A 633 -25.29 28.80 -2.56
C GLU A 633 -25.86 27.40 -2.27
N SER A 634 -25.28 26.37 -2.89
CA SER A 634 -25.57 24.96 -2.61
C SER A 634 -24.27 24.15 -2.56
N GLY A 635 -24.18 23.17 -1.66
CA GLY A 635 -22.98 22.35 -1.47
C GLY A 635 -21.82 23.08 -0.77
N ALA A 636 -22.13 24.00 0.15
CA ALA A 636 -21.13 24.76 0.89
C ALA A 636 -20.31 23.86 1.84
N TYR A 637 -18.98 24.04 1.86
CA TYR A 637 -18.08 23.32 2.75
C TYR A 637 -17.44 24.25 3.77
N ASP A 638 -17.60 23.95 5.06
CA ASP A 638 -16.97 24.68 6.14
C ASP A 638 -15.61 24.05 6.48
N ALA A 639 -14.53 24.68 6.02
CA ALA A 639 -13.17 24.21 6.27
C ALA A 639 -12.76 24.23 7.76
N SER A 640 -13.43 25.02 8.61
CA SER A 640 -13.12 25.10 10.04
C SER A 640 -13.67 23.89 10.81
N THR A 641 -14.86 23.43 10.44
CA THR A 641 -15.56 22.31 11.10
C THR A 641 -15.47 20.99 10.33
N GLY A 642 -15.08 21.03 9.04
CA GLY A 642 -15.05 19.90 8.12
C GLY A 642 -16.43 19.45 7.62
N VAL A 643 -17.45 20.28 7.80
CA VAL A 643 -18.85 19.95 7.49
C VAL A 643 -19.18 20.34 6.06
N LEU A 644 -19.76 19.40 5.30
CA LEU A 644 -20.44 19.67 4.04
C LEU A 644 -21.92 19.97 4.35
N ALA A 645 -22.35 21.20 4.13
CA ALA A 645 -23.70 21.64 4.44
C ALA A 645 -24.72 20.93 3.54
N SER A 646 -25.75 20.36 4.16
CA SER A 646 -26.86 19.76 3.42
C SER A 646 -27.88 20.83 3.02
N ASP A 647 -28.30 20.79 1.77
CA ASP A 647 -29.39 21.60 1.24
C ASP A 647 -30.23 20.78 0.24
N PRO A 648 -31.46 21.21 -0.11
CA PRO A 648 -32.35 20.43 -0.96
C PRO A 648 -31.86 20.21 -2.40
N GLN A 649 -30.91 21.03 -2.89
CA GLN A 649 -30.37 20.94 -4.25
C GLN A 649 -28.94 20.37 -4.27
N MET A 650 -28.43 19.93 -3.12
CA MET A 650 -27.08 19.38 -3.00
C MET A 650 -26.95 18.08 -3.80
N VAL A 651 -25.92 18.02 -4.65
CA VAL A 651 -25.56 16.80 -5.38
C VAL A 651 -24.21 16.29 -4.89
N VAL A 652 -24.25 15.10 -4.27
CA VAL A 652 -23.07 14.37 -3.79
C VAL A 652 -23.02 13.00 -4.45
N TYR A 653 -21.92 12.71 -5.14
CA TYR A 653 -21.63 11.42 -5.73
C TYR A 653 -20.79 10.59 -4.75
N GLU A 654 -21.38 9.49 -4.28
CA GLU A 654 -20.83 8.63 -3.22
C GLU A 654 -21.49 7.25 -3.29
N ALA A 655 -20.87 6.26 -2.63
CA ALA A 655 -21.51 4.98 -2.34
C ALA A 655 -21.70 4.81 -0.84
N LYS A 656 -22.81 4.20 -0.44
CA LYS A 656 -23.15 3.91 0.96
C LYS A 656 -23.39 2.41 1.15
N PRO A 657 -22.34 1.66 1.49
CA PRO A 657 -22.48 0.32 2.05
C PRO A 657 -23.20 0.36 3.40
N GLY A 658 -23.74 -0.77 3.83
CA GLY A 658 -24.49 -0.89 5.06
C GLY A 658 -24.89 -2.31 5.39
N LEU A 659 -25.64 -2.45 6.48
CA LEU A 659 -26.17 -3.71 6.97
C LEU A 659 -27.66 -3.83 6.62
N ASP A 660 -28.05 -4.94 6.01
CA ASP A 660 -29.47 -5.29 5.92
C ASP A 660 -30.05 -5.66 7.29
N THR A 661 -31.36 -5.91 7.35
CA THR A 661 -32.07 -6.22 8.61
C THR A 661 -31.58 -7.51 9.27
N ASP A 662 -31.10 -8.48 8.49
CA ASP A 662 -30.74 -9.79 9.00
C ASP A 662 -29.37 -9.73 9.65
N VAL A 663 -28.37 -9.20 8.93
CA VAL A 663 -27.01 -9.04 9.48
C VAL A 663 -27.00 -8.04 10.63
N ALA A 664 -27.71 -6.91 10.51
CA ALA A 664 -27.86 -5.94 11.60
C ALA A 664 -28.38 -6.59 12.89
N GLY A 665 -29.40 -7.46 12.78
CA GLY A 665 -29.94 -8.21 13.91
C GLY A 665 -28.95 -9.21 14.53
N LEU A 666 -28.10 -9.83 13.72
CA LEU A 666 -27.06 -10.77 14.19
C LEU A 666 -25.95 -10.07 14.98
N VAL A 667 -25.56 -8.87 14.56
CA VAL A 667 -24.42 -8.13 15.14
C VAL A 667 -24.86 -7.07 16.15
N GLY A 668 -26.16 -6.85 16.33
CA GLY A 668 -26.69 -5.87 17.28
C GLY A 668 -26.48 -4.41 16.86
N GLU A 669 -26.34 -4.15 15.57
CA GLU A 669 -26.21 -2.81 14.97
C GLU A 669 -27.53 -2.38 14.30
N PRO A 670 -27.77 -1.09 14.06
CA PRO A 670 -28.96 -0.65 13.32
C PRO A 670 -28.85 -0.98 11.82
N PRO A 671 -29.95 -1.39 11.15
CA PRO A 671 -29.95 -1.60 9.72
C PRO A 671 -29.85 -0.27 8.95
N GLY A 672 -29.19 -0.30 7.79
CA GLY A 672 -28.97 0.87 6.94
C GLY A 672 -27.50 1.15 6.64
N PRO A 673 -27.20 2.30 6.00
CA PRO A 673 -25.84 2.75 5.75
C PRO A 673 -24.96 2.74 7.00
N SER A 674 -23.73 2.26 6.86
CA SER A 674 -22.80 2.09 7.97
C SER A 674 -21.34 2.17 7.50
N PHE A 675 -20.44 2.45 8.44
CA PHE A 675 -18.98 2.45 8.25
C PHE A 675 -18.30 1.21 8.88
N HIS A 676 -19.09 0.21 9.29
CA HIS A 676 -18.59 -1.08 9.75
C HIS A 676 -18.11 -1.91 8.54
N PHE A 677 -16.94 -1.55 7.99
CA PHE A 677 -16.36 -2.05 6.74
C PHE A 677 -16.56 -3.55 6.49
N VAL A 678 -16.22 -4.39 7.48
CA VAL A 678 -16.26 -5.85 7.37
C VAL A 678 -17.63 -6.47 7.66
N LEU A 679 -18.59 -5.70 8.17
CA LEU A 679 -19.96 -6.17 8.45
C LEU A 679 -20.96 -5.76 7.36
N ASN A 680 -20.59 -4.79 6.52
CA ASN A 680 -21.43 -4.30 5.44
C ASN A 680 -21.73 -5.42 4.43
N ASN A 681 -23.00 -5.72 4.22
CA ASN A 681 -23.49 -6.79 3.35
C ASN A 681 -24.48 -6.30 2.27
N ARG A 682 -24.68 -4.99 2.18
CA ARG A 682 -25.58 -4.36 1.21
C ARG A 682 -25.09 -2.99 0.78
N ILE A 683 -25.31 -2.64 -0.49
CA ILE A 683 -25.16 -1.27 -1.00
C ILE A 683 -26.53 -0.59 -0.97
N TYR A 684 -26.66 0.52 -0.23
CA TYR A 684 -27.90 1.30 -0.10
C TYR A 684 -28.00 2.47 -1.07
N LYS A 685 -26.85 3.02 -1.48
CA LYS A 685 -26.71 4.09 -2.46
C LYS A 685 -25.42 3.87 -3.23
N ASP A 686 -25.45 4.07 -4.54
CA ASP A 686 -24.28 4.28 -5.37
C ASP A 686 -24.73 5.09 -6.59
N ASN A 687 -24.50 6.40 -6.54
CA ASN A 687 -24.77 7.32 -7.63
C ASN A 687 -23.48 7.81 -8.29
N ARG A 688 -22.36 7.10 -8.11
CA ARG A 688 -21.07 7.49 -8.70
C ARG A 688 -21.16 7.29 -10.22
N ILE A 689 -20.62 8.24 -10.98
CA ILE A 689 -20.82 8.32 -12.43
C ILE A 689 -20.06 7.16 -13.08
N PRO A 690 -20.71 6.28 -13.89
CA PRO A 690 -20.04 5.14 -14.49
C PRO A 690 -19.12 5.56 -15.65
N PRO A 691 -18.19 4.68 -16.08
CA PRO A 691 -17.26 4.99 -17.17
C PRO A 691 -17.91 4.91 -18.54
N ARG A 692 -17.21 5.45 -19.56
CA ARG A 692 -17.56 5.28 -20.97
C ARG A 692 -17.70 3.79 -21.31
N GLY A 693 -18.72 3.42 -22.07
CA GLY A 693 -19.01 2.02 -22.41
C GLY A 693 -19.85 1.27 -21.36
N PHE A 694 -20.24 1.94 -20.27
CA PHE A 694 -21.12 1.37 -19.25
C PHE A 694 -22.39 0.74 -19.85
N THR A 695 -22.73 -0.44 -19.34
CA THR A 695 -24.04 -1.06 -19.54
C THR A 695 -24.57 -1.58 -18.21
N ASN A 696 -25.89 -1.46 -18.01
CA ASN A 696 -26.55 -1.97 -16.81
C ASN A 696 -26.34 -3.49 -16.66
N ALA A 697 -26.40 -4.23 -17.77
CA ALA A 697 -26.21 -5.67 -17.77
C ALA A 697 -24.77 -6.09 -17.43
N GLY A 698 -23.75 -5.36 -17.89
CA GLY A 698 -22.35 -5.65 -17.55
C GLY A 698 -22.05 -5.38 -16.08
N PHE A 699 -22.46 -4.22 -15.57
CA PHE A 699 -22.18 -3.83 -14.19
C PHE A 699 -22.95 -4.66 -13.14
N ALA A 700 -24.09 -5.24 -13.51
CA ALA A 700 -24.81 -6.17 -12.65
C ALA A 700 -24.04 -7.48 -12.38
N GLN A 701 -23.14 -7.91 -13.28
CA GLN A 701 -22.46 -9.22 -13.18
C GLN A 701 -21.48 -9.31 -12.02
N PHE A 702 -20.94 -8.18 -11.58
CA PHE A 702 -19.93 -8.12 -10.51
C PHE A 702 -20.39 -7.29 -9.31
N GLY A 703 -21.68 -6.94 -9.22
CA GLY A 703 -22.20 -6.12 -8.13
C GLY A 703 -21.79 -4.64 -8.22
N GLY A 704 -21.48 -4.15 -9.41
CA GLY A 704 -21.13 -2.75 -9.68
C GLY A 704 -22.29 -1.88 -10.15
N ALA A 705 -23.53 -2.34 -10.17
CA ALA A 705 -24.65 -1.53 -10.66
C ALA A 705 -24.88 -0.26 -9.79
N PRO A 706 -25.30 0.87 -10.39
CA PRO A 706 -25.80 2.03 -9.64
C PRO A 706 -26.98 1.64 -8.73
N VAL A 707 -27.10 2.29 -7.57
CA VAL A 707 -28.16 2.04 -6.58
C VAL A 707 -28.76 3.36 -6.10
N GLY A 708 -30.08 3.47 -6.17
CA GLY A 708 -30.78 4.72 -5.81
C GLY A 708 -30.61 5.85 -6.83
N HIS A 709 -29.99 5.55 -7.97
CA HIS A 709 -29.85 6.42 -9.15
C HIS A 709 -29.81 5.53 -10.40
N SER A 710 -30.11 6.08 -11.57
CA SER A 710 -30.14 5.31 -12.83
C SER A 710 -29.40 6.04 -13.95
N TYR A 711 -28.56 5.29 -14.66
CA TYR A 711 -27.90 5.74 -15.89
C TYR A 711 -28.38 4.88 -17.05
N ALA A 712 -28.64 5.50 -18.21
CA ALA A 712 -28.87 4.76 -19.44
C ALA A 712 -27.59 4.04 -19.89
N ASP A 713 -27.71 2.98 -20.67
CA ASP A 713 -26.53 2.35 -21.28
C ASP A 713 -25.78 3.37 -22.15
N GLY A 714 -24.46 3.42 -22.01
CA GLY A 714 -23.58 4.41 -22.64
C GLY A 714 -23.58 5.79 -21.98
N GLN A 715 -24.36 6.02 -20.91
CA GLN A 715 -24.33 7.28 -20.17
C GLN A 715 -23.18 7.26 -19.16
N TYR A 716 -22.13 8.04 -19.44
CA TYR A 716 -20.95 8.23 -18.60
C TYR A 716 -20.86 9.67 -18.05
N TRP A 717 -22.02 10.32 -17.93
CA TRP A 717 -22.18 11.65 -17.36
C TRP A 717 -23.43 11.71 -16.48
N ASP A 718 -23.47 12.67 -15.57
CA ASP A 718 -24.66 13.01 -14.80
C ASP A 718 -25.05 14.46 -15.04
N THR A 719 -26.35 14.75 -14.89
CA THR A 719 -26.90 16.10 -15.03
C THR A 719 -27.65 16.52 -13.79
N ALA A 720 -27.41 17.72 -13.31
CA ALA A 720 -28.07 18.32 -12.16
C ALA A 720 -28.67 19.69 -12.51
N ASP A 721 -29.90 19.93 -12.09
CA ASP A 721 -30.63 21.16 -12.34
C ASP A 721 -30.73 21.98 -11.05
N TYR A 722 -30.26 23.24 -11.11
CA TYR A 722 -30.29 24.20 -10.01
C TYR A 722 -31.24 25.33 -10.31
N THR A 723 -31.97 25.80 -9.31
CA THR A 723 -32.87 26.94 -9.46
C THR A 723 -32.05 28.21 -9.42
N ILE A 724 -32.19 29.06 -10.43
CA ILE A 724 -31.48 30.33 -10.49
C ILE A 724 -32.24 31.36 -9.64
N PRO A 725 -31.60 31.99 -8.62
CA PRO A 725 -32.19 33.13 -7.93
C PRO A 725 -32.50 34.28 -8.91
N PRO A 726 -33.67 34.94 -8.84
CA PRO A 726 -34.06 35.93 -9.86
C PRO A 726 -33.05 37.07 -10.10
N ALA A 727 -32.47 37.58 -9.02
CA ALA A 727 -31.46 38.64 -9.07
C ALA A 727 -30.07 38.17 -9.57
N ALA A 728 -29.88 36.87 -9.85
CA ALA A 728 -28.58 36.33 -10.26
C ALA A 728 -28.18 36.85 -11.64
N ARG A 729 -26.90 37.21 -11.77
CA ARG A 729 -26.23 37.68 -12.99
C ARG A 729 -25.04 36.83 -13.37
N SER A 730 -24.49 36.07 -12.42
CA SER A 730 -23.51 35.05 -12.74
C SER A 730 -23.68 33.85 -11.81
N ALA A 731 -23.18 32.71 -12.28
CA ALA A 731 -22.98 31.53 -11.45
C ALA A 731 -21.55 31.04 -11.58
N THR A 732 -21.02 30.51 -10.48
CA THR A 732 -19.80 29.72 -10.46
C THR A 732 -20.13 28.33 -9.93
N VAL A 733 -19.75 27.32 -10.72
CA VAL A 733 -19.89 25.91 -10.37
C VAL A 733 -18.50 25.34 -10.18
N THR A 734 -18.30 24.62 -9.09
CA THR A 734 -17.05 23.92 -8.78
C THR A 734 -17.35 22.46 -8.46
N LEU A 735 -16.65 21.54 -9.12
CA LEU A 735 -16.64 20.12 -8.75
C LEU A 735 -15.49 19.87 -7.78
N TYR A 736 -15.81 19.38 -6.58
CA TYR A 736 -14.83 19.04 -5.56
C TYR A 736 -14.75 17.54 -5.33
N TYR A 737 -13.56 17.07 -4.97
CA TYR A 737 -13.31 15.72 -4.47
C TYR A 737 -12.78 15.76 -3.03
N GLN A 738 -13.19 14.82 -2.18
CA GLN A 738 -12.66 14.64 -0.84
C GLN A 738 -12.34 13.17 -0.57
N SER A 739 -11.13 12.91 -0.04
CA SER A 739 -10.64 11.55 0.23
C SER A 739 -11.31 10.91 1.43
N THR A 740 -11.53 11.66 2.51
CA THR A 740 -12.22 11.17 3.70
C THR A 740 -13.11 12.27 4.28
N SER A 741 -14.31 11.89 4.67
CA SER A 741 -15.29 12.81 5.26
C SER A 741 -15.13 12.91 6.77
N LYS A 742 -15.71 13.95 7.36
CA LYS A 742 -15.77 14.12 8.81
C LYS A 742 -16.47 12.95 9.49
N GLU A 743 -17.60 12.52 8.94
CA GLU A 743 -18.45 11.49 9.52
C GLU A 743 -17.71 10.16 9.64
N TYR A 744 -16.87 9.83 8.65
CA TYR A 744 -16.07 8.63 8.69
C TYR A 744 -14.94 8.72 9.73
N VAL A 745 -14.23 9.85 9.81
CA VAL A 745 -13.18 10.06 10.82
C VAL A 745 -13.74 10.03 12.24
N GLU A 746 -14.90 10.65 12.47
CA GLU A 746 -15.57 10.63 13.78
C GLU A 746 -16.08 9.24 14.12
N PHE A 747 -16.61 8.48 13.16
CA PHE A 747 -16.96 7.07 13.38
C PHE A 747 -15.75 6.24 13.80
N LEU A 748 -14.62 6.34 13.08
CA LEU A 748 -13.40 5.61 13.41
C LEU A 748 -12.88 5.96 14.81
N ARG A 749 -13.05 7.21 15.26
CA ARG A 749 -12.77 7.62 16.65
C ARG A 749 -13.73 7.01 17.65
N ASP A 750 -15.04 7.20 17.43
CA ASP A 750 -16.08 6.90 18.42
C ASP A 750 -16.36 5.40 18.58
N ARG A 751 -16.14 4.63 17.50
CA ARG A 751 -16.36 3.18 17.52
C ARG A 751 -15.12 2.38 17.89
N ASN A 752 -13.92 2.99 17.91
CA ASN A 752 -12.71 2.27 18.26
C ASN A 752 -12.59 2.15 19.78
N THR A 753 -12.70 0.92 20.27
CA THR A 753 -12.62 0.59 21.70
C THR A 753 -11.46 -0.35 22.03
N THR A 754 -10.74 -0.84 21.03
CA THR A 754 -9.66 -1.82 21.19
C THR A 754 -8.27 -1.18 21.25
N ASN A 755 -8.09 -0.01 20.64
CA ASN A 755 -6.83 0.73 20.68
C ASN A 755 -7.05 2.25 20.45
N THR A 756 -5.95 3.00 20.25
CA THR A 756 -5.96 4.46 20.10
C THR A 756 -6.00 4.95 18.65
N LYS A 757 -6.04 4.05 17.65
CA LYS A 757 -5.85 4.43 16.23
C LYS A 757 -6.93 5.37 15.69
N GLY A 758 -8.18 5.18 16.13
CA GLY A 758 -9.28 6.09 15.79
C GLY A 758 -9.05 7.51 16.32
N GLN A 759 -8.59 7.62 17.57
CA GLN A 759 -8.28 8.91 18.19
C GLN A 759 -7.05 9.58 17.56
N GLU A 760 -5.99 8.81 17.30
CA GLU A 760 -4.78 9.29 16.60
C GLU A 760 -5.14 9.89 15.22
N LEU A 761 -5.96 9.20 14.44
CA LEU A 761 -6.45 9.70 13.15
C LEU A 761 -7.29 10.98 13.32
N TYR A 762 -8.21 11.01 14.28
CA TYR A 762 -9.04 12.20 14.52
C TYR A 762 -8.20 13.42 14.89
N ASP A 763 -7.19 13.26 15.75
CA ASP A 763 -6.31 14.36 16.15
C ASP A 763 -5.51 14.87 14.95
N LEU A 764 -5.00 13.97 14.10
CA LEU A 764 -4.34 14.34 12.84
C LEU A 764 -5.28 15.09 11.91
N TRP A 765 -6.50 14.59 11.72
CA TRP A 765 -7.54 15.24 10.92
C TRP A 765 -7.87 16.64 11.45
N ASN A 766 -8.17 16.76 12.75
CA ASN A 766 -8.58 18.02 13.36
C ASN A 766 -7.48 19.08 13.32
N ASN A 767 -6.22 18.68 13.53
CA ASN A 767 -5.07 19.58 13.62
C ASN A 767 -4.46 19.94 12.26
N ASN A 768 -4.85 19.27 11.17
CA ASN A 768 -4.27 19.47 9.83
C ASN A 768 -5.33 19.80 8.77
N GLY A 769 -6.24 20.73 9.07
CA GLY A 769 -7.18 21.27 8.08
C GLY A 769 -8.32 20.34 7.67
N LYS A 770 -8.53 19.24 8.39
CA LYS A 770 -9.73 18.40 8.30
C LYS A 770 -9.99 17.79 6.92
N CYS A 771 -8.93 17.36 6.22
CA CYS A 771 -8.99 16.82 4.86
C CYS A 771 -9.81 17.73 3.91
N PRO A 772 -9.30 18.92 3.57
CA PRO A 772 -10.03 19.86 2.74
C PRO A 772 -10.32 19.26 1.35
N PRO A 773 -11.42 19.67 0.68
CA PRO A 773 -11.67 19.26 -0.69
C PRO A 773 -10.57 19.71 -1.64
N GLU A 774 -10.30 18.87 -2.63
CA GLU A 774 -9.48 19.19 -3.79
C GLU A 774 -10.37 19.61 -4.96
N LEU A 775 -9.99 20.70 -5.61
CA LEU A 775 -10.62 21.18 -6.82
C LEU A 775 -10.39 20.19 -7.96
N MET A 776 -11.48 19.73 -8.60
CA MET A 776 -11.41 19.00 -9.85
C MET A 776 -11.58 19.95 -11.03
N GLU A 777 -12.74 20.59 -11.12
CA GLU A 777 -13.11 21.43 -12.26
C GLU A 777 -13.92 22.65 -11.80
N THR A 778 -13.88 23.73 -12.59
CA THR A 778 -14.71 24.90 -12.33
C THR A 778 -15.16 25.58 -13.62
N VAL A 779 -16.39 26.06 -13.62
CA VAL A 779 -16.96 26.84 -14.72
C VAL A 779 -17.71 28.04 -14.14
N SER A 780 -17.54 29.20 -14.77
CA SER A 780 -18.32 30.39 -14.47
C SER A 780 -19.10 30.79 -15.72
N LEU A 781 -20.34 31.21 -15.54
CA LEU A 781 -21.20 31.69 -16.61
C LEU A 781 -21.92 32.97 -16.20
N ALA A 782 -22.06 33.88 -17.17
CA ALA A 782 -23.01 34.98 -17.06
C ALA A 782 -24.43 34.42 -17.23
N LEU A 783 -25.35 34.93 -16.42
CA LEU A 783 -26.75 34.54 -16.43
C LEU A 783 -27.60 35.69 -16.99
N THR A 784 -28.55 35.34 -17.84
CA THR A 784 -29.67 36.24 -18.14
C THR A 784 -30.59 36.28 -16.92
N PRO A 785 -31.06 37.46 -16.49
CA PRO A 785 -32.00 37.57 -15.38
C PRO A 785 -33.22 36.70 -15.60
N VAL A 786 -33.68 36.02 -14.54
CA VAL A 786 -34.92 35.25 -14.60
C VAL A 786 -36.08 36.23 -14.43
N PRO A 787 -37.00 36.36 -15.40
CA PRO A 787 -38.15 37.24 -15.26
C PRO A 787 -39.02 36.79 -14.07
N VAL A 788 -39.36 37.71 -13.19
CA VAL A 788 -40.29 37.48 -12.08
C VAL A 788 -41.65 38.02 -12.49
N PRO A 789 -42.68 37.17 -12.72
CA PRO A 789 -44.01 37.67 -12.97
C PRO A 789 -44.47 38.51 -11.79
N GLY A 790 -44.98 39.72 -12.04
CA GLY A 790 -45.43 40.65 -11.00
C GLY A 790 -44.38 41.65 -10.52
N ASP A 791 -43.11 41.51 -10.93
CA ASP A 791 -42.04 42.49 -10.74
C ASP A 791 -42.22 43.63 -11.75
N ILE A 792 -42.77 44.75 -11.30
CA ILE A 792 -43.10 45.91 -12.12
C ILE A 792 -41.92 46.88 -12.16
N ASP A 793 -41.25 47.13 -11.04
CA ASP A 793 -40.14 48.09 -11.00
C ASP A 793 -38.83 47.53 -11.57
N GLY A 794 -38.69 46.22 -11.67
CA GLY A 794 -37.57 45.50 -12.26
C GLY A 794 -36.42 45.27 -11.30
N ASP A 795 -36.68 45.24 -10.00
CA ASP A 795 -35.70 44.94 -8.97
C ASP A 795 -35.55 43.44 -8.65
N TYR A 796 -36.32 42.59 -9.34
CA TYR A 796 -36.30 41.13 -9.30
C TYR A 796 -36.91 40.51 -8.04
N ASP A 797 -37.79 41.23 -7.33
CA ASP A 797 -38.71 40.66 -6.37
C ASP A 797 -40.18 41.05 -6.63
N VAL A 798 -41.09 40.76 -5.69
CA VAL A 798 -42.52 41.12 -5.79
C VAL A 798 -42.97 41.65 -4.44
N ASP A 799 -42.97 42.97 -4.27
CA ASP A 799 -43.18 43.61 -2.98
C ASP A 799 -44.22 44.76 -3.01
N ALA A 800 -44.31 45.56 -1.95
CA ALA A 800 -45.32 46.60 -1.87
C ALA A 800 -45.15 47.70 -2.95
N ASP A 801 -43.92 47.92 -3.42
CA ASP A 801 -43.63 48.92 -4.45
C ASP A 801 -44.15 48.44 -5.82
N ASP A 802 -44.05 47.14 -6.13
CA ASP A 802 -44.70 46.53 -7.30
C ASP A 802 -46.21 46.60 -7.24
N GLU A 803 -46.81 46.40 -6.06
CA GLU A 803 -48.26 46.54 -5.88
C GLU A 803 -48.74 47.95 -6.21
N LEU A 804 -48.00 48.95 -5.73
CA LEU A 804 -48.31 50.36 -5.97
C LEU A 804 -48.13 50.72 -7.44
N LEU A 805 -47.05 50.26 -8.06
CA LEU A 805 -46.78 50.50 -9.48
C LEU A 805 -47.77 49.75 -10.38
N PHE A 806 -48.08 48.49 -10.08
CA PHE A 806 -49.10 47.72 -10.77
C PHE A 806 -50.45 48.45 -10.71
N LEU A 807 -50.88 48.87 -9.52
CA LEU A 807 -52.13 49.62 -9.36
C LEU A 807 -52.10 50.96 -10.12
N ALA A 808 -50.97 51.67 -10.08
CA ALA A 808 -50.80 52.91 -10.82
C ALA A 808 -50.91 52.70 -12.34
N VAL A 809 -50.31 51.63 -12.86
CA VAL A 809 -50.43 51.24 -14.28
C VAL A 809 -51.85 50.87 -14.65
N ILE A 810 -52.51 49.99 -13.88
CA ILE A 810 -53.89 49.55 -14.18
C ILE A 810 -54.91 50.70 -14.08
N LEU A 811 -54.67 51.68 -13.20
CA LEU A 811 -55.50 52.89 -13.08
C LEU A 811 -55.14 53.99 -14.08
N GLY A 812 -54.10 53.79 -14.91
CA GLY A 812 -53.61 54.77 -15.88
C GLY A 812 -52.95 56.00 -15.24
N LEU A 813 -52.50 55.87 -13.99
CA LEU A 813 -51.75 56.89 -13.25
C LEU A 813 -50.25 56.87 -13.59
N ASP A 814 -49.72 55.73 -14.03
CA ASP A 814 -48.38 55.57 -14.57
C ASP A 814 -48.46 54.95 -15.98
N ALA A 815 -47.75 55.53 -16.93
CA ALA A 815 -47.71 55.10 -18.33
C ALA A 815 -46.26 54.84 -18.81
N THR A 816 -45.33 54.66 -17.88
CA THR A 816 -43.95 54.30 -18.16
C THR A 816 -43.92 52.99 -18.94
N PRO A 817 -43.34 52.95 -20.16
CA PRO A 817 -43.46 51.79 -21.04
C PRO A 817 -42.97 50.49 -20.43
N GLU A 818 -41.89 50.50 -19.64
CA GLU A 818 -41.37 49.30 -18.97
C GLU A 818 -42.38 48.73 -17.96
N TYR A 819 -42.99 49.59 -17.15
CA TYR A 819 -43.97 49.19 -16.13
C TYR A 819 -45.27 48.68 -16.76
N VAL A 820 -45.75 49.35 -17.81
CA VAL A 820 -46.91 48.91 -18.59
C VAL A 820 -46.67 47.53 -19.21
N GLN A 821 -45.46 47.29 -19.74
CA GLN A 821 -45.11 45.99 -20.30
C GLN A 821 -45.07 44.88 -19.25
N ARG A 822 -44.53 45.15 -18.05
CA ARG A 822 -44.42 44.16 -16.96
C ARG A 822 -45.77 43.89 -16.27
N ALA A 823 -46.69 44.85 -16.30
CA ALA A 823 -48.03 44.71 -15.74
C ALA A 823 -48.99 43.88 -16.62
N ASP A 824 -48.66 43.60 -17.88
CA ASP A 824 -49.41 42.68 -18.76
C ASP A 824 -49.08 41.21 -18.40
N LEU A 825 -49.64 40.74 -17.29
CA LEU A 825 -49.37 39.41 -16.74
C LEU A 825 -50.14 38.30 -17.45
N ASN A 826 -51.28 38.62 -18.08
CA ASN A 826 -52.04 37.65 -18.87
C ASN A 826 -51.52 37.50 -20.32
N ARG A 827 -50.63 38.41 -20.76
CA ARG A 827 -49.95 38.47 -22.06
C ARG A 827 -50.91 38.66 -23.24
N ASP A 828 -51.99 39.40 -23.03
CA ASP A 828 -52.94 39.78 -24.09
C ASP A 828 -52.54 41.05 -24.86
N GLY A 829 -51.44 41.69 -24.43
CA GLY A 829 -50.90 42.92 -25.00
C GLY A 829 -51.42 44.20 -24.33
N LEU A 830 -52.22 44.10 -23.26
CA LEU A 830 -52.82 45.23 -22.57
C LEU A 830 -52.76 45.05 -21.04
N ALA A 831 -51.99 45.89 -20.34
CA ALA A 831 -52.08 45.98 -18.88
C ALA A 831 -53.43 46.60 -18.46
N ASN A 832 -54.37 45.79 -17.99
CA ASN A 832 -55.73 46.19 -17.65
C ASN A 832 -56.31 45.39 -16.46
N GLY A 833 -57.61 45.58 -16.15
CA GLY A 833 -58.25 44.90 -15.02
C GLY A 833 -58.23 43.36 -15.08
N LEU A 834 -57.97 42.77 -16.25
CA LEU A 834 -57.81 41.32 -16.42
C LEU A 834 -56.50 40.79 -15.85
N ASP A 835 -55.49 41.64 -15.64
CA ASP A 835 -54.19 41.29 -15.04
C ASP A 835 -54.21 41.24 -13.52
N ILE A 836 -55.25 41.81 -12.88
CA ILE A 836 -55.39 41.84 -11.42
C ILE A 836 -55.43 40.42 -10.84
N ARG A 837 -56.18 39.51 -11.48
CA ARG A 837 -56.31 38.13 -10.99
C ARG A 837 -54.96 37.38 -11.09
N PRO A 838 -54.24 37.40 -12.23
CA PRO A 838 -52.85 36.94 -12.30
C PRO A 838 -51.95 37.54 -11.23
N PHE A 839 -51.96 38.87 -11.05
CA PHE A 839 -51.11 39.56 -10.06
C PHE A 839 -51.38 39.05 -8.63
N VAL A 840 -52.65 39.02 -8.22
CA VAL A 840 -53.05 38.54 -6.89
C VAL A 840 -52.71 37.07 -6.68
N SER A 841 -52.78 36.24 -7.74
CA SER A 841 -52.40 34.82 -7.65
C SER A 841 -50.91 34.55 -7.47
N LEU A 842 -50.05 35.56 -7.62
CA LEU A 842 -48.62 35.44 -7.35
C LEU A 842 -48.28 35.65 -5.86
N ARG A 843 -49.26 36.11 -5.05
CA ARG A 843 -49.13 36.41 -3.61
C ARG A 843 -49.67 35.32 -2.68
N TYR A 844 -50.33 34.30 -3.24
CA TYR A 844 -50.97 33.18 -2.52
C TYR A 844 -50.55 31.86 -3.14
#